data_AF-A0ABC9YYM8-F1
#
_entry.id   AF-A0ABC9YYM8-F1
#
_cell.length_a   1.000
_cell.length_b   1.000
_cell.length_c   1.000
_cell.angle_alpha   90.00
_cell.angle_beta   90.00
_cell.angle_gamma   90.00
#
_symmetry.space_group_name_H-M   'P 1'
#
loop_
_entity.id
_entity.type
_entity.pdbx_description
1 polymer ?
#
loop_
_entity_poly.entity_id
_entity_poly.type
_entity_poly.pdbx_seq_one_letter_code
_entity_poly.pdbx_strand_id
1 'polypeptide(L)'
;MAVLTPLLPVRQDRASIDWPQPQSVQLTAPLVDYVPLTLDISVPCAVLRDMSAGTVLSTVPAQAPGADAKGLIARIEDKPGTGRTLSVTLRSIPLLTASVFEMTGVGTASDPAITSPQGVTPTPTATPTPTATPAANQPAGATPPNSATPPAGATPPAGATPPPGATPPPGATPPPGATLPPGATPPPGATPPPGATPPPGATPPLGGTLPADAPVPPASSADLGGGTAIGPGSGSGVTPNVVQQAGCGALVIHSTAATTSAELTGLKRPDGTPLRITLDEDVRPQIVGVYTDLDRTRLSDARLHADIDARFSSSPSPLKLAAMASAALCTLIALICLYFIDAADGRRRRRFLPPRWWRITSTDAVVLVVLGVWHVIGANTSDDGYILTMARVSEYAGYTANYYRWYGVAEAPFGWPYELLAQMTRVSDASVWMRTPALLAGLLCWWVISREVLPRLGSRVRTGSGARWTAALVFLALWLPYNNGLRPEPFIALGALLTWCSIERAIATRRLLPAAVAVLIAAFSLAAGPSGLICLAALFAGSRRVLAILVSQVRAESARPLAYLARIAPVLTAGTLVLTVVFADQTIASVLEATRVRKLVGPNLSWPDEPTRWISLLSLTPDGSLSRRFGVLAMLLCLGVCFAVVLRKGGRIPDTSRGPVARVLGIAAMSLLLMAFTPTKWTHHFGVYAGLAAALAAVTAVAVGGNGIRVHYLRSLFAAAVLFLVAFCFTGSNGWWYVSGYGVRWPDRAPLLGGTSIAALIFALGVLCLLVAARQYYREPYRETSSAAKPFDRIAIRPLTLAAAVLVLFEVGTMTAAAWSQYPAYSVALSNLRALQGHPCALADDVLVETTPEDSLLQPYTGTPADGLSADNTGFTPNGVGDLAPEGAVPGGGSGGGTQKPTPPPGGGPTDKPKADPGINGSTIALPYGLDPKRTPILGNYTTTQPQPAHLTTQWYRMDLAAAQQDPTYHIVILTVAGRIAGQDQGHEIEGADLRVEFAHRADDGTTSPLGTLTPPAVGGAPGWRNLPIPLDRIPNRTNAIRLVATSDDPTGKQWIAVTPPRLPHLATLDSVVGHTDPVLTDFHVGLAFPCQHPLDHRDGIAQQPIWRILPDKLNSQVSETWQGSSGGGPIGWTTLLLKSQTLPTYLNHDWTRDWGELQRLTPYIDAPTPQLAVRVETRWGWTEDTPINATPDPSGTH
;
A
#
# COMPACT_ATOMS: atom_id res chain seq x y z
N MET A 1 -24.32 -16.15 25.27
CA MET A 1 -24.10 -16.76 23.94
C MET A 1 -23.23 -15.88 23.05
N ALA A 2 -23.67 -14.70 22.60
CA ALA A 2 -22.87 -13.84 21.72
C ALA A 2 -21.43 -13.55 22.23
N VAL A 3 -21.28 -13.23 23.51
CA VAL A 3 -19.97 -12.97 24.16
C VAL A 3 -19.09 -14.22 24.29
N LEU A 4 -19.69 -15.43 24.28
CA LEU A 4 -18.94 -16.69 24.34
C LEU A 4 -18.42 -17.11 22.97
N THR A 5 -19.05 -16.68 21.88
CA THR A 5 -18.66 -17.05 20.49
C THR A 5 -17.16 -16.97 20.20
N PRO A 6 -16.42 -15.92 20.62
CA PRO A 6 -14.97 -15.82 20.37
C PRO A 6 -14.12 -16.90 21.07
N LEU A 7 -14.66 -17.51 22.12
CA LEU A 7 -14.00 -18.51 22.97
C LEU A 7 -14.36 -19.94 22.59
N LEU A 8 -15.44 -20.13 21.83
CA LEU A 8 -15.93 -21.45 21.44
C LEU A 8 -15.00 -22.12 20.43
N PRO A 9 -14.99 -23.47 20.38
CA PRO A 9 -14.00 -24.19 19.62
C PRO A 9 -14.26 -24.08 18.11
N VAL A 10 -13.17 -24.15 17.35
CA VAL A 10 -13.14 -24.19 15.89
C VAL A 10 -12.46 -25.48 15.42
N ARG A 11 -12.73 -25.89 14.19
CA ARG A 11 -11.99 -26.94 13.50
C ARG A 11 -10.94 -26.25 12.64
N GLN A 12 -9.67 -26.38 13.02
CA GLN A 12 -8.54 -25.71 12.39
C GLN A 12 -7.72 -26.73 11.60
N ASP A 13 -7.28 -26.35 10.41
CA ASP A 13 -6.39 -27.16 9.59
C ASP A 13 -4.94 -27.00 10.10
N ARG A 14 -4.20 -28.12 10.12
CA ARG A 14 -2.77 -28.18 10.43
C ARG A 14 -2.09 -28.88 9.28
N ALA A 15 -1.30 -28.14 8.53
CA ALA A 15 -0.57 -28.63 7.39
C ALA A 15 0.91 -28.80 7.72
N SER A 16 1.53 -29.84 7.15
CA SER A 16 2.98 -30.02 7.20
C SER A 16 3.52 -30.45 5.85
N ILE A 17 4.80 -30.12 5.62
CA ILE A 17 5.58 -30.59 4.47
C ILE A 17 6.58 -31.62 4.96
N ASP A 18 6.46 -32.83 4.43
CA ASP A 18 7.47 -33.88 4.56
C ASP A 18 8.26 -34.00 3.25
N TRP A 19 9.58 -34.08 3.34
CA TRP A 19 10.49 -34.28 2.21
C TRP A 19 11.51 -35.37 2.56
N PRO A 20 11.93 -36.22 1.60
CA PRO A 20 11.62 -36.20 0.16
C PRO A 20 10.24 -36.78 -0.20
N GLN A 21 9.69 -36.38 -1.35
CA GLN A 21 8.41 -36.87 -1.85
C GLN A 21 8.53 -37.75 -3.11
N PRO A 22 7.59 -38.69 -3.35
CA PRO A 22 7.66 -39.61 -4.49
C PRO A 22 7.68 -38.92 -5.86
N GLN A 23 7.04 -37.76 -6.00
CA GLN A 23 6.99 -37.05 -7.28
C GLN A 23 8.27 -36.28 -7.62
N SER A 24 9.01 -35.77 -6.64
CA SER A 24 10.23 -34.99 -6.87
C SER A 24 11.07 -34.85 -5.62
N VAL A 25 12.38 -34.70 -5.81
CA VAL A 25 13.34 -34.34 -4.75
C VAL A 25 13.50 -32.83 -4.60
N GLN A 26 12.97 -32.04 -5.54
CA GLN A 26 12.85 -30.59 -5.42
C GLN A 26 11.37 -30.21 -5.40
N LEU A 27 10.97 -29.31 -4.50
CA LEU A 27 9.58 -28.93 -4.28
C LEU A 27 9.46 -27.41 -4.21
N THR A 28 8.37 -26.85 -4.73
CA THR A 28 8.04 -25.42 -4.62
C THR A 28 6.83 -25.21 -3.73
N ALA A 29 7.01 -24.46 -2.64
CA ALA A 29 6.05 -24.31 -1.57
C ALA A 29 6.15 -22.90 -0.96
N PRO A 30 5.72 -21.83 -1.66
CA PRO A 30 5.78 -20.48 -1.14
C PRO A 30 4.82 -20.32 0.04
N LEU A 31 5.38 -20.17 1.24
CA LEU A 31 4.58 -19.91 2.43
C LEU A 31 4.09 -18.46 2.44
N VAL A 32 2.78 -18.27 2.66
CA VAL A 32 2.13 -16.95 2.68
C VAL A 32 2.69 -16.09 3.83
N ASP A 33 2.96 -16.71 4.97
CA ASP A 33 3.50 -16.09 6.18
C ASP A 33 5.05 -16.15 6.25
N TYR A 34 5.68 -16.58 5.15
CA TYR A 34 7.12 -16.74 4.93
C TYR A 34 7.80 -17.86 5.73
N VAL A 35 7.51 -18.03 7.02
CA VAL A 35 8.25 -18.94 7.91
C VAL A 35 7.34 -20.03 8.48
N PRO A 36 7.83 -21.25 8.71
CA PRO A 36 7.03 -22.30 9.33
C PRO A 36 6.88 -22.09 10.86
N LEU A 37 6.00 -22.87 11.50
CA LEU A 37 5.92 -22.95 12.96
C LEU A 37 7.15 -23.67 13.55
N THR A 38 7.55 -24.77 12.91
CA THR A 38 8.71 -25.60 13.26
C THR A 38 9.37 -26.09 11.98
N LEU A 39 10.68 -26.32 12.04
CA LEU A 39 11.44 -26.93 10.95
C LEU A 39 12.47 -27.89 11.53
N ASP A 40 12.40 -29.15 11.10
CA ASP A 40 13.33 -30.21 11.45
C ASP A 40 13.97 -30.77 10.19
N ILE A 41 15.30 -30.75 10.13
CA ILE A 41 16.09 -31.26 9.00
C ILE A 41 17.10 -32.27 9.53
N SER A 42 17.22 -33.40 8.85
CA SER A 42 18.26 -34.39 9.11
C SER A 42 18.86 -34.85 7.79
N VAL A 43 20.15 -34.62 7.59
CA VAL A 43 20.88 -35.07 6.39
C VAL A 43 22.05 -35.96 6.83
N PRO A 44 22.08 -37.26 6.46
CA PRO A 44 23.15 -38.16 6.88
C PRO A 44 24.52 -37.69 6.37
N CYS A 45 25.55 -37.79 7.21
CA CYS A 45 26.91 -37.38 6.85
C CYS A 45 27.52 -38.22 5.71
N ALA A 46 26.99 -39.42 5.45
CA ALA A 46 27.33 -40.19 4.26
C ALA A 46 27.02 -39.42 2.96
N VAL A 47 25.85 -38.80 2.89
CA VAL A 47 25.41 -37.98 1.73
C VAL A 47 26.35 -36.80 1.51
N LEU A 48 26.77 -36.16 2.60
CA LEU A 48 27.67 -35.01 2.56
C LEU A 48 29.07 -35.38 2.05
N ARG A 49 29.58 -36.57 2.41
CA ARG A 49 30.92 -37.03 2.01
C ARG A 49 31.02 -37.34 0.51
N ASP A 50 29.94 -37.88 -0.05
CA ASP A 50 29.89 -38.34 -1.45
C ASP A 50 29.67 -37.19 -2.45
N MET A 51 29.32 -36.01 -1.96
CA MET A 51 29.04 -34.83 -2.79
C MET A 51 30.31 -33.99 -3.02
N SER A 52 30.57 -33.63 -4.28
CA SER A 52 31.79 -32.90 -4.68
C SER A 52 31.71 -31.41 -4.35
N ALA A 53 30.65 -30.73 -4.80
CA ALA A 53 30.29 -29.35 -4.48
C ALA A 53 28.83 -29.10 -4.90
N GLY A 54 28.17 -28.11 -4.28
CA GLY A 54 26.79 -27.71 -4.62
C GLY A 54 25.87 -27.60 -3.39
N THR A 55 24.57 -27.45 -3.66
CA THR A 55 23.52 -27.27 -2.65
C THR A 55 23.08 -28.63 -2.11
N VAL A 56 23.37 -28.88 -0.83
CA VAL A 56 22.90 -30.09 -0.12
C VAL A 56 21.39 -29.98 0.09
N LEU A 57 20.95 -28.86 0.68
CA LEU A 57 19.56 -28.57 0.93
C LEU A 57 19.40 -27.06 1.09
N SER A 58 18.36 -26.49 0.50
CA SER A 58 17.97 -25.10 0.73
C SER A 58 16.46 -24.91 0.76
N THR A 59 16.00 -23.93 1.56
CA THR A 59 14.59 -23.51 1.62
C THR A 59 14.21 -22.46 0.57
N VAL A 60 15.20 -21.98 -0.19
CA VAL A 60 15.06 -20.99 -1.28
C VAL A 60 15.96 -21.41 -2.45
N PRO A 61 15.68 -21.04 -3.71
CA PRO A 61 16.62 -21.29 -4.80
C PRO A 61 17.95 -20.57 -4.53
N ALA A 62 19.07 -21.29 -4.48
CA ALA A 62 20.37 -20.71 -4.11
C ALA A 62 20.86 -19.63 -5.09
N GLN A 63 20.42 -19.66 -6.36
CA GLN A 63 20.69 -18.63 -7.36
C GLN A 63 19.81 -17.38 -7.25
N ALA A 64 18.80 -17.37 -6.37
CA ALA A 64 17.92 -16.22 -6.23
C ALA A 64 18.63 -15.04 -5.55
N PRO A 65 18.38 -13.79 -5.99
CA PRO A 65 18.92 -12.61 -5.33
C PRO A 65 18.50 -12.55 -3.86
N GLY A 66 19.47 -12.37 -2.95
CA GLY A 66 19.19 -12.28 -1.51
C GLY A 66 18.80 -13.60 -0.83
N ALA A 67 18.99 -14.75 -1.50
CA ALA A 67 18.68 -16.07 -0.95
C ALA A 67 19.33 -16.32 0.44
N ASP A 68 20.64 -16.04 0.56
CA ASP A 68 21.40 -16.18 1.81
C ASP A 68 20.83 -15.30 2.95
N ALA A 69 20.21 -14.15 2.64
CA ALA A 69 19.67 -13.22 3.62
C ALA A 69 18.29 -13.62 4.19
N LYS A 70 17.60 -14.58 3.57
CA LYS A 70 16.21 -14.93 3.90
C LYS A 70 16.02 -16.40 4.28
N GLY A 71 16.62 -17.30 3.50
CA GLY A 71 16.43 -18.74 3.64
C GLY A 71 17.52 -19.41 4.48
N LEU A 72 17.40 -20.74 4.57
CA LEU A 72 18.45 -21.65 4.99
C LEU A 72 19.14 -22.23 3.75
N ILE A 73 20.47 -22.18 3.71
CA ILE A 73 21.28 -22.79 2.65
C ILE A 73 22.37 -23.64 3.30
N ALA A 74 22.31 -24.96 3.05
CA ALA A 74 23.39 -25.89 3.33
C ALA A 74 24.07 -26.27 2.01
N ARG A 75 25.37 -25.97 1.89
CA ARG A 75 26.15 -26.19 0.66
C ARG A 75 27.53 -26.78 0.95
N ILE A 76 28.05 -27.55 0.00
CA ILE A 76 29.44 -27.97 -0.01
C ILE A 76 30.20 -27.09 -0.98
N GLU A 77 31.20 -26.40 -0.46
CA GLU A 77 32.08 -25.52 -1.22
C GLU A 77 33.47 -26.14 -1.31
N ASP A 78 34.06 -26.14 -2.49
CA ASP A 78 35.47 -26.45 -2.67
C ASP A 78 36.28 -25.15 -2.56
N LYS A 79 37.01 -24.97 -1.45
CA LYS A 79 37.79 -23.76 -1.20
C LYS A 79 39.28 -24.03 -1.46
N PRO A 80 39.95 -23.20 -2.28
CA PRO A 80 41.38 -23.32 -2.52
C PRO A 80 42.16 -23.32 -1.20
N GLY A 81 42.89 -24.39 -0.91
CA GLY A 81 43.73 -24.54 0.28
C GLY A 81 43.06 -25.10 1.55
N THR A 82 41.72 -25.21 1.61
CA THR A 82 41.00 -25.82 2.76
C THR A 82 40.17 -27.05 2.40
N GLY A 83 40.10 -27.38 1.10
CA GLY A 83 39.37 -28.56 0.59
C GLY A 83 37.85 -28.36 0.59
N ARG A 84 37.12 -29.49 0.52
CA ARG A 84 35.65 -29.49 0.55
C ARG A 84 35.16 -29.13 1.96
N THR A 85 34.36 -28.07 2.05
CA THR A 85 33.80 -27.56 3.31
C THR A 85 32.27 -27.52 3.24
N LEU A 86 31.61 -28.03 4.28
CA LEU A 86 30.19 -27.82 4.50
C LEU A 86 29.99 -26.43 5.09
N SER A 87 29.13 -25.62 4.49
CA SER A 87 28.66 -24.33 5.02
C SER A 87 27.14 -24.38 5.18
N VAL A 88 26.68 -24.08 6.39
CA VAL A 88 25.25 -23.93 6.72
C VAL A 88 25.02 -22.48 7.12
N THR A 89 24.27 -21.75 6.31
CA THR A 89 23.95 -20.34 6.52
C THR A 89 22.44 -20.16 6.63
N LEU A 90 22.00 -19.34 7.58
CA LEU A 90 20.60 -19.00 7.82
C LEU A 90 20.47 -17.49 7.98
N ARG A 91 19.76 -16.81 7.08
CA ARG A 91 19.54 -15.35 7.15
C ARG A 91 20.85 -14.54 7.31
N SER A 92 21.86 -14.88 6.51
CA SER A 92 23.24 -14.36 6.55
C SER A 92 24.02 -14.70 7.82
N ILE A 93 23.46 -15.50 8.73
CA ILE A 93 24.15 -15.99 9.94
C ILE A 93 24.77 -17.35 9.60
N PRO A 94 26.12 -17.49 9.64
CA PRO A 94 26.77 -18.78 9.48
C PRO A 94 26.49 -19.64 10.72
N LEU A 95 25.63 -20.66 10.58
CA LEU A 95 25.26 -21.55 11.69
C LEU A 95 26.31 -22.62 11.96
N LEU A 96 26.93 -23.17 10.92
CA LEU A 96 27.90 -24.24 11.05
C LEU A 96 28.82 -24.27 9.83
N THR A 97 30.12 -24.47 10.05
CA THR A 97 31.09 -24.75 9.00
C THR A 97 31.99 -25.91 9.44
N ALA A 98 32.20 -26.90 8.58
CA ALA A 98 33.02 -28.07 8.89
C ALA A 98 33.72 -28.62 7.65
N SER A 99 34.92 -29.19 7.81
CA SER A 99 35.62 -29.86 6.71
C SER A 99 34.99 -31.22 6.42
N VAL A 100 34.78 -31.54 5.14
CA VAL A 100 34.26 -32.85 4.72
C VAL A 100 35.25 -33.97 5.06
N PHE A 101 36.54 -33.67 5.16
CA PHE A 101 37.57 -34.62 5.58
C PHE A 101 37.41 -35.04 7.05
N GLU A 102 37.14 -34.09 7.95
CA GLU A 102 36.94 -34.35 9.39
C GLU A 102 35.69 -35.21 9.66
N MET A 103 34.68 -35.14 8.78
CA MET A 103 33.47 -35.97 8.87
C MET A 103 33.73 -37.47 8.63
N THR A 104 34.91 -37.86 8.16
CA THR A 104 35.31 -39.26 7.95
C THR A 104 35.82 -39.97 9.21
N GLY A 105 36.07 -39.23 10.30
CA GLY A 105 36.63 -39.78 11.54
C GLY A 105 38.13 -40.11 11.48
N VAL A 106 38.83 -39.69 10.42
CA VAL A 106 40.28 -39.89 10.25
C VAL A 106 40.97 -38.53 10.28
N GLY A 107 41.35 -38.05 11.46
CA GLY A 107 42.15 -36.83 11.63
C GLY A 107 43.55 -37.15 12.17
N THR A 108 44.61 -36.82 11.41
CA THR A 108 45.97 -36.69 11.96
C THR A 108 46.12 -35.31 12.57
N ALA A 109 46.82 -35.21 13.71
CA ALA A 109 46.93 -34.03 14.58
C ALA A 109 47.70 -32.82 13.99
N SER A 110 47.62 -32.54 12.70
CA SER A 110 48.47 -31.54 12.03
C SER A 110 47.81 -30.67 10.95
N ASP A 111 46.49 -30.41 10.99
CA ASP A 111 45.82 -29.43 10.11
C ASP A 111 44.79 -28.56 10.86
N PRO A 112 44.45 -27.34 10.37
CA PRO A 112 44.07 -26.21 11.22
C PRO A 112 42.67 -26.31 11.82
N ALA A 113 42.54 -25.77 13.03
CA ALA A 113 41.42 -25.94 13.95
C ALA A 113 40.04 -25.49 13.44
N ILE A 114 39.01 -26.22 13.89
CA ILE A 114 37.59 -25.82 13.97
C ILE A 114 37.51 -24.39 14.52
N THR A 115 37.13 -23.43 13.68
CA THR A 115 36.91 -22.03 14.09
C THR A 115 35.42 -21.74 14.23
N SER A 116 34.99 -21.46 15.46
CA SER A 116 33.77 -20.70 15.70
C SER A 116 34.00 -19.25 15.25
N PRO A 117 33.07 -18.56 14.58
CA PRO A 117 33.24 -17.16 14.28
C PRO A 117 33.10 -16.35 15.57
N GLN A 118 34.23 -16.00 16.18
CA GLN A 118 34.35 -14.97 17.21
C GLN A 118 35.16 -13.81 16.60
N GLY A 119 34.50 -12.66 16.45
CA GLY A 119 35.14 -11.35 16.27
C GLY A 119 35.81 -11.09 14.91
N VAL A 120 35.09 -10.53 13.95
CA VAL A 120 35.70 -9.85 12.80
C VAL A 120 35.82 -8.36 13.12
N THR A 121 37.04 -7.92 13.42
CA THR A 121 37.44 -6.51 13.36
C THR A 121 38.16 -6.30 12.03
N PRO A 122 37.77 -5.35 11.15
CA PRO A 122 38.44 -5.17 9.87
C PRO A 122 39.72 -4.33 10.02
N THR A 123 40.83 -4.84 9.49
CA THR A 123 42.09 -4.09 9.30
C THR A 123 42.16 -3.56 7.86
N PRO A 124 42.49 -2.28 7.61
CA PRO A 124 42.49 -1.70 6.27
C PRO A 124 43.86 -1.84 5.56
N THR A 125 43.88 -1.94 4.22
CA THR A 125 45.09 -1.64 3.44
C THR A 125 44.78 -1.00 2.08
N ALA A 126 45.53 0.09 1.83
CA ALA A 126 45.90 0.75 0.58
C ALA A 126 44.88 1.58 -0.27
N THR A 127 44.89 2.88 0.01
CA THR A 127 44.94 4.09 -0.87
C THR A 127 44.35 4.10 -2.28
N PRO A 128 43.56 5.14 -2.61
CA PRO A 128 43.70 5.88 -3.87
C PRO A 128 43.88 7.40 -3.68
N THR A 129 44.61 8.04 -4.60
CA THR A 129 44.74 9.50 -4.77
C THR A 129 43.54 10.05 -5.60
N PRO A 130 43.29 11.37 -5.72
CA PRO A 130 42.06 12.00 -5.23
C PRO A 130 41.18 12.63 -6.34
N THR A 131 40.23 13.47 -5.90
CA THR A 131 39.27 14.39 -6.59
C THR A 131 37.89 13.77 -6.95
N ALA A 132 36.72 14.28 -6.55
CA ALA A 132 36.28 15.52 -5.87
C ALA A 132 34.91 15.34 -5.13
N THR A 133 34.63 16.23 -4.15
CA THR A 133 33.54 16.29 -3.13
C THR A 133 32.12 16.65 -3.65
N PRO A 134 30.99 16.40 -2.92
CA PRO A 134 30.59 17.16 -1.70
C PRO A 134 29.77 16.45 -0.56
N ALA A 135 29.80 17.09 0.62
CA ALA A 135 28.94 17.02 1.84
C ALA A 135 29.02 15.82 2.82
N ALA A 136 29.75 15.98 3.94
CA ALA A 136 30.12 14.93 4.90
C ALA A 136 29.39 14.99 6.27
N ASN A 137 28.77 13.86 6.67
CA ASN A 137 28.63 13.46 8.08
C ASN A 137 29.98 12.86 8.53
N GLN A 138 30.50 13.29 9.69
CA GLN A 138 31.79 12.81 10.23
C GLN A 138 31.65 11.44 10.93
N PRO A 139 32.62 10.51 10.80
CA PRO A 139 32.58 9.20 11.46
C PRO A 139 32.87 9.27 12.98
N ALA A 140 32.46 8.23 13.72
CA ALA A 140 32.76 8.06 15.15
C ALA A 140 34.27 8.06 15.43
N GLY A 141 34.72 8.77 16.47
CA GLY A 141 36.13 8.89 16.86
C GLY A 141 36.92 10.04 16.23
N ALA A 142 36.29 10.90 15.42
CA ALA A 142 36.96 12.06 14.85
C ALA A 142 37.12 13.20 15.88
N THR A 143 38.35 13.68 16.07
CA THR A 143 38.64 14.91 16.82
C THR A 143 38.29 16.12 15.92
N PRO A 144 37.35 17.01 16.33
CA PRO A 144 37.04 18.20 15.54
C PRO A 144 38.27 19.14 15.49
N PRO A 145 38.48 19.89 14.41
CA PRO A 145 39.52 20.92 14.40
C PRO A 145 39.18 22.00 15.45
N ASN A 146 40.22 22.52 16.11
CA ASN A 146 40.07 23.60 17.09
C ASN A 146 39.31 24.78 16.48
N SER A 147 38.28 25.28 17.19
CA SER A 147 37.43 26.46 16.91
C SER A 147 36.14 26.31 16.08
N ALA A 148 35.54 25.12 15.96
CA ALA A 148 34.16 24.98 15.45
C ALA A 148 33.12 25.00 16.59
N THR A 149 32.15 25.92 16.56
CA THR A 149 31.00 25.96 17.48
C THR A 149 29.81 25.22 16.88
N PRO A 150 29.27 24.15 17.50
CA PRO A 150 28.09 23.44 16.99
C PRO A 150 26.79 24.26 17.18
N PRO A 151 25.78 24.14 16.29
CA PRO A 151 24.49 24.80 16.47
C PRO A 151 23.70 24.23 17.66
N ALA A 152 22.84 25.06 18.26
CA ALA A 152 22.04 24.71 19.43
C ALA A 152 21.10 23.52 19.16
N GLY A 153 21.10 22.52 20.04
CA GLY A 153 20.26 21.31 19.94
C GLY A 153 20.94 20.10 19.30
N ALA A 154 22.21 20.20 18.88
CA ALA A 154 22.96 19.05 18.37
C ALA A 154 23.38 18.08 19.50
N THR A 155 23.10 16.79 19.33
CA THR A 155 23.53 15.72 20.24
C THR A 155 24.84 15.11 19.72
N PRO A 156 25.95 15.11 20.49
CA PRO A 156 27.19 14.48 20.04
C PRO A 156 27.03 12.95 19.87
N PRO A 157 27.76 12.32 18.94
CA PRO A 157 27.79 10.86 18.82
C PRO A 157 28.29 10.20 20.11
N ALA A 158 27.83 8.97 20.38
CA ALA A 158 28.31 8.17 21.51
C ALA A 158 29.84 7.98 21.44
N GLY A 159 30.54 8.23 22.55
CA GLY A 159 32.00 8.11 22.64
C GLY A 159 32.82 9.33 22.25
N ALA A 160 32.20 10.47 21.91
CA ALA A 160 32.92 11.71 21.61
C ALA A 160 33.52 12.38 22.87
N THR A 161 34.82 12.70 22.84
CA THR A 161 35.52 13.45 23.90
C THR A 161 35.60 14.94 23.54
N PRO A 162 34.97 15.85 24.32
CA PRO A 162 35.12 17.28 24.11
C PRO A 162 36.57 17.75 24.38
N PRO A 163 37.07 18.77 23.66
CA PRO A 163 38.40 19.32 23.94
C PRO A 163 38.46 19.96 25.34
N PRO A 164 39.65 19.98 25.99
CA PRO A 164 39.84 20.59 27.31
C PRO A 164 39.35 22.04 27.35
N GLY A 165 38.47 22.38 28.30
CA GLY A 165 37.95 23.74 28.49
C GLY A 165 36.60 24.06 27.82
N ALA A 166 35.97 23.12 27.12
CA ALA A 166 34.64 23.32 26.55
C ALA A 166 33.52 23.29 27.61
N THR A 167 32.66 24.32 27.63
CA THR A 167 31.47 24.39 28.49
C THR A 167 30.22 24.01 27.70
N PRO A 168 29.45 22.97 28.09
CA PRO A 168 28.21 22.61 27.42
C PRO A 168 27.11 23.68 27.61
N PRO A 169 26.20 23.87 26.63
CA PRO A 169 25.09 24.81 26.78
C PRO A 169 24.09 24.37 27.88
N PRO A 170 23.38 25.31 28.52
CA PRO A 170 22.40 25.00 29.57
C PRO A 170 21.31 24.02 29.10
N GLY A 171 21.06 22.96 29.87
CA GLY A 171 20.01 21.97 29.59
C GLY A 171 20.47 20.72 28.82
N ALA A 172 21.75 20.59 28.48
CA ALA A 172 22.29 19.37 27.85
C ALA A 172 22.38 18.18 28.83
N THR A 173 21.94 17.00 28.40
CA THR A 173 22.03 15.74 29.15
C THR A 173 23.16 14.87 28.58
N PRO A 174 24.17 14.46 29.36
CA PRO A 174 25.23 13.56 28.89
C PRO A 174 24.67 12.16 28.58
N PRO A 175 25.17 11.46 27.54
CA PRO A 175 24.77 10.10 27.24
C PRO A 175 25.24 9.11 28.33
N PRO A 176 24.57 7.95 28.51
CA PRO A 176 24.97 6.93 29.47
C PRO A 176 26.44 6.47 29.27
N GLY A 177 27.22 6.39 30.36
CA GLY A 177 28.62 5.94 30.33
C GLY A 177 29.67 7.01 30.03
N ALA A 178 29.30 8.30 29.91
CA ALA A 178 30.26 9.38 29.68
C ALA A 178 31.13 9.68 30.93
N THR A 179 32.46 9.67 30.77
CA THR A 179 33.43 10.12 31.77
C THR A 179 33.77 11.60 31.57
N LEU A 180 33.50 12.44 32.57
CA LEU A 180 33.85 13.86 32.53
C LEU A 180 35.36 14.06 32.83
N PRO A 181 36.05 14.99 32.16
CA PRO A 181 37.45 15.28 32.45
C PRO A 181 37.63 15.94 33.84
N PRO A 182 38.80 15.80 34.48
CA PRO A 182 39.09 16.42 35.78
C PRO A 182 38.87 17.95 35.75
N GLY A 183 38.11 18.47 36.72
CA GLY A 183 37.87 19.92 36.88
C GLY A 183 36.59 20.48 36.24
N ALA A 184 35.73 19.64 35.66
CA ALA A 184 34.43 20.09 35.11
C ALA A 184 33.35 20.27 36.20
N THR A 185 32.69 21.43 36.22
CA THR A 185 31.52 21.72 37.07
C THR A 185 30.21 21.54 36.30
N PRO A 186 29.25 20.70 36.74
CA PRO A 186 27.95 20.57 36.09
C PRO A 186 27.10 21.84 36.24
N PRO A 187 26.25 22.19 35.25
CA PRO A 187 25.35 23.34 35.36
C PRO A 187 24.27 23.14 36.44
N PRO A 188 23.76 24.21 37.08
CA PRO A 188 22.73 24.13 38.12
C PRO A 188 21.47 23.41 37.61
N GLY A 189 20.99 22.40 38.37
CA GLY A 189 19.75 21.67 38.07
C GLY A 189 19.90 20.34 37.30
N ALA A 190 21.12 19.88 37.01
CA ALA A 190 21.35 18.57 36.39
C ALA A 190 21.21 17.41 37.40
N THR A 191 20.52 16.32 37.00
CA THR A 191 20.40 15.06 37.76
C THR A 191 21.22 13.96 37.06
N PRO A 192 22.19 13.31 37.73
CA PRO A 192 22.98 12.22 37.11
C PRO A 192 22.13 10.95 36.91
N PRO A 193 22.34 10.18 35.82
CA PRO A 193 21.68 8.88 35.61
C PRO A 193 22.22 7.79 36.57
N PRO A 194 21.46 6.70 36.80
CA PRO A 194 21.88 5.58 37.64
C PRO A 194 23.22 4.97 37.18
N GLY A 195 24.15 4.75 38.12
CA GLY A 195 25.47 4.14 37.84
C GLY A 195 26.62 5.11 37.55
N ALA A 196 26.42 6.42 37.63
CA ALA A 196 27.50 7.41 37.49
C ALA A 196 28.36 7.50 38.77
N THR A 197 29.66 7.21 38.68
CA THR A 197 30.65 7.43 39.76
C THR A 197 31.33 8.79 39.60
N PRO A 198 31.28 9.71 40.58
CA PRO A 198 32.01 10.98 40.54
C PRO A 198 33.52 10.75 40.70
N PRO A 199 34.39 11.56 40.05
CA PRO A 199 35.83 11.50 40.29
C PRO A 199 36.21 11.95 41.72
N PRO A 200 37.34 11.48 42.27
CA PRO A 200 37.79 11.84 43.62
C PRO A 200 37.90 13.36 43.81
N GLY A 201 37.26 13.91 44.85
CA GLY A 201 37.34 15.34 45.21
C GLY A 201 36.16 16.24 44.81
N ALA A 202 35.07 15.69 44.25
CA ALA A 202 33.89 16.48 43.93
C ALA A 202 33.02 16.78 45.17
N THR A 203 32.79 18.06 45.48
CA THR A 203 31.78 18.52 46.45
C THR A 203 30.48 18.89 45.74
N PRO A 204 29.30 18.35 46.15
CA PRO A 204 28.02 18.70 45.53
C PRO A 204 27.54 20.09 45.98
N PRO A 205 26.84 20.86 45.11
CA PRO A 205 26.24 22.13 45.49
C PRO A 205 25.04 21.93 46.43
N LEU A 206 24.74 22.95 47.26
CA LEU A 206 23.66 22.93 48.25
C LEU A 206 22.32 22.52 47.62
N GLY A 207 21.73 21.41 48.09
CA GLY A 207 20.35 21.01 47.78
C GLY A 207 20.13 19.67 47.06
N GLY A 208 21.17 18.86 46.81
CA GLY A 208 21.02 17.51 46.20
C GLY A 208 21.10 16.36 47.21
N THR A 209 20.21 15.37 47.11
CA THR A 209 20.22 14.12 47.91
C THR A 209 20.66 12.92 47.06
N LEU A 210 21.54 12.06 47.59
CA LEU A 210 22.01 10.83 46.94
C LEU A 210 21.03 9.64 47.16
N PRO A 211 20.92 8.68 46.21
CA PRO A 211 20.21 7.42 46.43
C PRO A 211 20.96 6.47 47.38
N ALA A 212 20.22 5.83 48.28
CA ALA A 212 20.70 4.76 49.14
C ALA A 212 20.71 3.44 48.36
N ASP A 213 21.90 2.93 48.03
CA ASP A 213 22.24 1.49 47.88
C ASP A 213 23.54 1.34 47.06
N ALA A 214 24.66 1.73 47.66
CA ALA A 214 26.00 1.44 47.14
C ALA A 214 26.64 0.30 47.96
N PRO A 215 26.97 -0.85 47.34
CA PRO A 215 27.88 -1.81 47.96
C PRO A 215 29.35 -1.47 47.66
N VAL A 216 30.12 -1.50 48.75
CA VAL A 216 31.57 -1.31 48.89
C VAL A 216 32.33 -2.59 48.49
N PRO A 217 33.52 -2.52 47.86
CA PRO A 217 34.42 -3.66 47.71
C PRO A 217 35.33 -3.84 48.94
N PRO A 218 35.72 -5.07 49.32
CA PRO A 218 36.97 -5.29 50.04
C PRO A 218 38.09 -5.61 49.05
N ALA A 219 39.21 -4.91 49.23
CA ALA A 219 40.53 -5.26 48.73
C ALA A 219 41.37 -5.83 49.88
N SER A 220 42.16 -6.86 49.60
CA SER A 220 43.45 -7.22 50.23
C SER A 220 43.88 -8.59 49.66
N SER A 221 45.15 -8.95 49.46
CA SER A 221 46.45 -8.30 49.57
C SER A 221 47.50 -9.36 49.18
N ALA A 222 48.64 -8.93 48.60
CA ALA A 222 50.04 -9.29 48.93
C ALA A 222 50.40 -10.79 49.20
N ASP A 223 51.55 -11.35 48.83
CA ASP A 223 52.82 -10.79 48.38
C ASP A 223 53.78 -11.95 47.97
N LEU A 224 54.79 -11.59 47.16
CA LEU A 224 56.19 -12.06 47.15
C LEU A 224 56.57 -13.54 46.91
N GLY A 225 57.41 -13.71 45.88
CA GLY A 225 58.77 -14.21 46.13
C GLY A 225 59.39 -15.18 45.13
N GLY A 226 60.41 -14.72 44.41
CA GLY A 226 61.67 -15.47 44.21
C GLY A 226 61.78 -16.42 43.02
N GLY A 227 62.63 -16.06 42.05
CA GLY A 227 63.00 -16.93 40.92
C GLY A 227 64.15 -17.90 41.20
N THR A 228 64.48 -18.73 40.21
CA THR A 228 65.84 -19.05 39.71
C THR A 228 65.78 -20.11 38.61
N ALA A 229 66.81 -20.11 37.76
CA ALA A 229 66.90 -20.75 36.45
C ALA A 229 67.64 -22.10 36.46
N ILE A 230 67.68 -22.71 35.25
CA ILE A 230 68.73 -23.54 34.62
C ILE A 230 68.32 -24.99 34.29
N GLY A 231 68.49 -25.37 33.01
CA GLY A 231 68.88 -26.72 32.59
C GLY A 231 68.27 -27.23 31.27
N PRO A 232 69.06 -27.52 30.22
CA PRO A 232 68.57 -28.08 28.95
C PRO A 232 68.57 -29.63 28.99
N GLY A 233 67.58 -30.27 28.35
CA GLY A 233 67.45 -31.72 28.35
C GLY A 233 66.68 -32.25 27.14
N SER A 234 67.37 -33.07 26.36
CA SER A 234 66.97 -33.79 25.16
C SER A 234 65.82 -34.79 25.35
N GLY A 235 65.06 -34.99 24.26
CA GLY A 235 64.76 -36.34 23.77
C GLY A 235 63.34 -36.87 23.95
N SER A 236 62.85 -37.44 22.84
CA SER A 236 62.00 -38.63 22.76
C SER A 236 60.49 -38.44 22.81
N GLY A 237 59.93 -38.41 21.60
CA GLY A 237 58.88 -39.34 21.17
C GLY A 237 57.65 -39.48 22.05
N VAL A 238 56.59 -38.75 21.68
CA VAL A 238 55.22 -39.19 21.94
C VAL A 238 54.47 -39.09 20.62
N THR A 239 54.11 -40.25 20.09
CA THR A 239 53.13 -40.45 19.02
C THR A 239 51.87 -39.62 19.30
N PRO A 240 51.33 -38.83 18.35
CA PRO A 240 49.98 -38.32 18.52
C PRO A 240 49.04 -39.52 18.50
N ASN A 241 48.46 -39.82 19.67
CA ASN A 241 47.34 -40.73 19.80
C ASN A 241 46.26 -40.30 18.81
N VAL A 242 45.97 -41.13 17.83
CA VAL A 242 44.77 -41.02 17.00
C VAL A 242 43.60 -41.30 17.94
N VAL A 243 42.96 -40.25 18.43
CA VAL A 243 41.63 -40.39 19.06
C VAL A 243 40.68 -40.74 17.92
N GLN A 244 40.23 -41.98 17.89
CA GLN A 244 39.18 -42.43 16.98
C GLN A 244 37.88 -41.73 17.42
N GLN A 245 37.61 -40.54 16.87
CA GLN A 245 36.31 -39.90 17.03
C GLN A 245 35.26 -40.79 16.36
N ALA A 246 34.12 -40.98 17.02
CA ALA A 246 32.96 -41.60 16.39
C ALA A 246 32.65 -40.83 15.09
N GLY A 247 32.54 -41.55 13.96
CA GLY A 247 32.28 -40.93 12.66
C GLY A 247 31.01 -40.08 12.69
N CYS A 248 30.94 -39.04 11.85
CA CYS A 248 29.77 -38.17 11.81
C CYS A 248 28.49 -38.97 11.46
N GLY A 249 27.43 -38.77 12.24
CA GLY A 249 26.10 -39.34 12.02
C GLY A 249 25.31 -38.57 10.96
N ALA A 250 24.79 -37.39 11.31
CA ALA A 250 24.00 -36.52 10.44
C ALA A 250 24.20 -35.04 10.79
N LEU A 251 23.95 -34.18 9.80
CA LEU A 251 23.62 -32.77 10.02
C LEU A 251 22.16 -32.70 10.46
N VAL A 252 21.93 -32.19 11.67
CA VAL A 252 20.61 -32.02 12.27
C VAL A 252 20.36 -30.55 12.51
N ILE A 253 19.27 -30.01 11.96
CA ILE A 253 18.86 -28.62 12.16
C ILE A 253 17.45 -28.63 12.74
N HIS A 254 17.25 -27.94 13.85
CA HIS A 254 15.95 -27.73 14.48
C HIS A 254 15.73 -26.23 14.61
N SER A 255 14.65 -25.71 14.04
CA SER A 255 14.32 -24.29 14.10
C SER A 255 12.89 -24.09 14.59
N THR A 256 12.77 -23.31 15.66
CA THR A 256 11.52 -22.88 16.30
C THR A 256 11.60 -21.37 16.57
N ALA A 257 10.52 -20.73 17.00
CA ALA A 257 10.58 -19.31 17.35
C ALA A 257 11.41 -19.03 18.62
N ALA A 258 11.64 -20.03 19.47
CA ALA A 258 12.43 -19.86 20.68
C ALA A 258 13.91 -20.06 20.42
N THR A 259 14.25 -21.10 19.65
CA THR A 259 15.63 -21.49 19.39
C THR A 259 15.80 -22.07 17.99
N THR A 260 16.96 -21.80 17.39
CA THR A 260 17.43 -22.50 16.20
C THR A 260 18.77 -23.15 16.49
N SER A 261 18.88 -24.46 16.27
CA SER A 261 20.10 -25.22 16.49
C SER A 261 20.53 -25.97 15.24
N ALA A 262 21.85 -26.04 15.01
CA ALA A 262 22.48 -26.84 13.97
C ALA A 262 23.59 -27.69 14.61
N GLU A 263 23.59 -28.98 14.36
CA GLU A 263 24.55 -29.94 14.92
C GLU A 263 25.05 -30.92 13.87
N LEU A 264 26.34 -31.24 13.90
CA LEU A 264 26.89 -32.44 13.27
C LEU A 264 27.02 -33.53 14.34
N THR A 265 26.06 -34.45 14.39
CA THR A 265 25.98 -35.44 15.46
C THR A 265 27.18 -36.39 15.42
N GLY A 266 27.73 -36.74 16.59
CA GLY A 266 28.90 -37.61 16.70
C GLY A 266 30.24 -36.88 16.67
N LEU A 267 30.28 -35.64 16.13
CA LEU A 267 31.46 -34.79 16.17
C LEU A 267 31.47 -33.93 17.45
N LYS A 268 32.68 -33.70 17.96
CA LYS A 268 32.93 -32.87 19.14
C LYS A 268 33.93 -31.76 18.81
N ARG A 269 33.74 -30.60 19.45
CA ARG A 269 34.71 -29.51 19.48
C ARG A 269 35.97 -29.91 20.24
N PRO A 270 37.08 -29.15 20.11
CA PRO A 270 38.32 -29.41 20.85
C PRO A 270 38.15 -29.42 22.38
N ASP A 271 37.14 -28.72 22.90
CA ASP A 271 36.77 -28.67 24.32
C ASP A 271 35.95 -29.90 24.80
N GLY A 272 35.67 -30.85 23.91
CA GLY A 272 34.91 -32.07 24.21
C GLY A 272 33.38 -31.90 24.14
N THR A 273 32.87 -30.70 23.87
CA THR A 273 31.43 -30.46 23.69
C THR A 273 30.94 -30.90 22.31
N PRO A 274 29.66 -31.25 22.11
CA PRO A 274 29.11 -31.55 20.79
C PRO A 274 29.33 -30.39 19.81
N LEU A 275 29.57 -30.69 18.53
CA LEU A 275 29.67 -29.67 17.48
C LEU A 275 28.27 -29.15 17.12
N ARG A 276 27.69 -28.38 18.05
CA ARG A 276 26.35 -27.79 17.99
C ARG A 276 26.42 -26.28 18.19
N ILE A 277 25.72 -25.54 17.34
CA ILE A 277 25.45 -24.11 17.53
C ILE A 277 23.95 -23.96 17.81
N THR A 278 23.62 -23.11 18.78
CA THR A 278 22.24 -22.78 19.15
C THR A 278 22.13 -21.26 19.22
N LEU A 279 21.09 -20.72 18.58
CA LEU A 279 20.71 -19.33 18.61
C LEU A 279 19.38 -19.23 19.35
N ASP A 280 19.35 -18.46 20.44
CA ASP A 280 18.16 -18.27 21.29
C ASP A 280 17.34 -17.05 20.84
N GLU A 281 17.05 -17.00 19.54
CA GLU A 281 16.24 -15.96 18.87
C GLU A 281 15.45 -16.52 17.69
N ASP A 282 14.41 -15.79 17.24
CA ASP A 282 13.54 -16.20 16.13
C ASP A 282 14.18 -15.91 14.76
N VAL A 283 15.08 -16.79 14.36
CA VAL A 283 15.76 -16.79 13.05
C VAL A 283 15.19 -17.82 12.08
N ARG A 284 13.95 -18.29 12.29
CA ARG A 284 13.31 -19.28 11.41
C ARG A 284 13.46 -18.92 9.92
N PRO A 285 13.85 -19.87 9.05
CA PRO A 285 14.09 -19.58 7.64
C PRO A 285 12.79 -19.26 6.92
N GLN A 286 12.88 -18.34 5.95
CA GLN A 286 11.85 -18.23 4.94
C GLN A 286 11.85 -19.48 4.05
N ILE A 287 10.67 -20.05 3.81
CA ILE A 287 10.46 -21.22 2.96
C ILE A 287 9.68 -20.81 1.70
N VAL A 288 10.29 -21.01 0.54
CA VAL A 288 9.60 -20.99 -0.76
C VAL A 288 9.63 -22.34 -1.48
N GLY A 289 10.23 -23.35 -0.85
CA GLY A 289 10.37 -24.69 -1.36
C GLY A 289 11.45 -25.48 -0.63
N VAL A 290 11.77 -26.65 -1.16
CA VAL A 290 12.91 -27.47 -0.74
C VAL A 290 13.72 -27.81 -1.98
N TYR A 291 14.93 -27.28 -2.08
CA TYR A 291 15.81 -27.37 -3.24
C TYR A 291 17.10 -28.11 -2.88
N THR A 292 17.58 -28.96 -3.79
CA THR A 292 18.78 -29.76 -3.59
C THR A 292 19.40 -30.13 -4.94
N ASP A 293 20.73 -30.22 -4.98
CA ASP A 293 21.49 -30.77 -6.11
C ASP A 293 21.70 -32.29 -5.95
N LEU A 294 21.18 -32.90 -4.88
CA LEU A 294 21.24 -34.35 -4.65
C LEU A 294 20.21 -35.08 -5.51
N ASP A 295 20.65 -36.16 -6.16
CA ASP A 295 19.76 -37.09 -6.83
C ASP A 295 19.06 -38.02 -5.83
N ARG A 296 17.95 -38.64 -6.26
CA ARG A 296 17.15 -39.54 -5.41
C ARG A 296 17.97 -40.72 -4.87
N THR A 297 18.97 -41.19 -5.61
CA THR A 297 19.83 -42.31 -5.20
C THR A 297 20.79 -41.96 -4.06
N ARG A 298 21.12 -40.67 -3.91
CA ARG A 298 22.04 -40.16 -2.88
C ARG A 298 21.36 -39.63 -1.63
N LEU A 299 20.03 -39.50 -1.61
CA LEU A 299 19.32 -38.93 -0.45
C LEU A 299 19.44 -39.79 0.81
N SER A 300 19.57 -41.12 0.69
CA SER A 300 19.59 -42.04 1.87
C SER A 300 18.42 -41.71 2.83
N ASP A 301 18.68 -41.63 4.14
CA ASP A 301 17.70 -41.26 5.17
C ASP A 301 17.53 -39.74 5.36
N ALA A 302 17.96 -38.92 4.38
CA ALA A 302 17.76 -37.47 4.45
C ALA A 302 16.27 -37.12 4.51
N ARG A 303 15.90 -36.25 5.45
CA ARG A 303 14.53 -35.82 5.67
C ARG A 303 14.43 -34.37 6.09
N LEU A 304 13.30 -33.76 5.76
CA LEU A 304 12.87 -32.45 6.24
C LEU A 304 11.40 -32.55 6.60
N HIS A 305 11.05 -32.03 7.77
CA HIS A 305 9.67 -31.85 8.23
C HIS A 305 9.45 -30.39 8.61
N ALA A 306 8.39 -29.77 8.11
CA ALA A 306 8.02 -28.40 8.47
C ALA A 306 6.53 -28.30 8.78
N ASP A 307 6.17 -27.83 9.98
CA ASP A 307 4.78 -27.49 10.32
C ASP A 307 4.45 -26.09 9.74
N ILE A 308 3.47 -26.02 8.86
CA ILE A 308 3.02 -24.76 8.24
C ILE A 308 2.03 -24.05 9.17
N ASP A 309 2.09 -22.72 9.20
CA ASP A 309 1.13 -21.91 9.91
C ASP A 309 -0.18 -21.73 9.11
N ALA A 310 -1.09 -22.68 9.26
CA ALA A 310 -2.44 -22.60 8.71
C ALA A 310 -3.46 -22.04 9.72
N ARG A 311 -3.06 -21.23 10.72
CA ARG A 311 -3.92 -20.89 11.87
C ARG A 311 -5.25 -20.20 11.55
N PHE A 312 -5.31 -19.50 10.42
CA PHE A 312 -6.51 -18.79 9.97
C PHE A 312 -7.44 -19.65 9.11
N SER A 313 -6.96 -20.81 8.63
CA SER A 313 -7.76 -21.80 7.91
C SER A 313 -8.58 -22.61 8.91
N SER A 314 -9.75 -22.09 9.26
CA SER A 314 -10.65 -22.71 10.23
C SER A 314 -12.09 -22.77 9.76
N SER A 315 -12.89 -23.55 10.47
CA SER A 315 -14.36 -23.54 10.36
C SER A 315 -15.01 -23.63 11.75
N PRO A 316 -16.19 -23.04 11.93
CA PRO A 316 -16.87 -23.07 13.22
C PRO A 316 -17.32 -24.50 13.58
N SER A 317 -17.06 -24.91 14.83
CA SER A 317 -17.58 -26.18 15.34
C SER A 317 -19.12 -26.16 15.43
N PRO A 318 -19.78 -27.34 15.50
CA PRO A 318 -21.23 -27.41 15.72
C PRO A 318 -21.68 -26.67 16.99
N LEU A 319 -20.86 -26.68 18.05
CA LEU A 319 -21.13 -25.94 19.29
C LEU A 319 -21.09 -24.42 19.06
N LYS A 320 -20.11 -23.94 18.30
CA LYS A 320 -19.98 -22.52 17.93
C LYS A 320 -21.18 -22.07 17.08
N LEU A 321 -21.54 -22.84 16.06
CA LEU A 321 -22.73 -22.59 15.22
C LEU A 321 -24.02 -22.55 16.04
N ALA A 322 -24.23 -23.52 16.93
CA ALA A 322 -25.41 -23.55 17.80
C ALA A 322 -25.49 -22.32 18.72
N ALA A 323 -24.36 -21.88 19.27
CA ALA A 323 -24.29 -20.68 20.10
C ALA A 323 -24.57 -19.39 19.31
N MET A 324 -24.06 -19.27 18.08
CA MET A 324 -24.34 -18.15 17.18
C MET A 324 -25.83 -18.08 16.82
N ALA A 325 -26.41 -19.20 16.40
CA ALA A 325 -27.84 -19.30 16.07
C ALA A 325 -28.71 -18.97 17.31
N SER A 326 -28.36 -19.51 18.48
CA SER A 326 -29.04 -19.22 19.74
C SER A 326 -28.92 -17.75 20.13
N ALA A 327 -27.76 -17.12 19.92
CA ALA A 327 -27.56 -15.70 20.19
C ALA A 327 -28.45 -14.83 19.30
N ALA A 328 -28.52 -15.12 17.99
CA ALA A 328 -29.40 -14.41 17.07
C ALA A 328 -30.88 -14.56 17.44
N LEU A 329 -31.32 -15.80 17.71
CA LEU A 329 -32.70 -16.09 18.10
C LEU A 329 -33.09 -15.42 19.42
N CYS A 330 -32.24 -15.53 20.45
CA CYS A 330 -32.49 -14.88 21.75
C CYS A 330 -32.51 -13.35 21.65
N THR A 331 -31.64 -12.74 20.84
CA THR A 331 -31.68 -11.30 20.60
C THR A 331 -32.97 -10.89 19.90
N LEU A 332 -33.42 -11.65 18.88
CA LEU A 332 -34.69 -11.39 18.21
C LEU A 332 -35.88 -11.48 19.19
N ILE A 333 -35.94 -12.54 20.00
CA ILE A 333 -36.97 -12.71 21.04
C ILE A 333 -36.91 -11.55 22.04
N ALA A 334 -35.72 -11.15 22.51
CA ALA A 334 -35.54 -10.06 23.45
C ALA A 334 -36.04 -8.71 22.88
N LEU A 335 -35.79 -8.43 21.59
CA LEU A 335 -36.30 -7.24 20.91
C LEU A 335 -37.82 -7.28 20.73
N ILE A 336 -38.40 -8.45 20.46
CA ILE A 336 -39.85 -8.64 20.39
C ILE A 336 -40.49 -8.44 21.78
N CYS A 337 -39.88 -8.97 22.84
CA CYS A 337 -40.32 -8.73 24.22
C CYS A 337 -40.24 -7.23 24.56
N LEU A 338 -39.15 -6.55 24.19
CA LEU A 338 -39.01 -5.11 24.37
C LEU A 338 -40.11 -4.35 23.63
N TYR A 339 -40.48 -4.77 22.41
CA TYR A 339 -41.60 -4.19 21.66
C TYR A 339 -42.92 -4.27 22.44
N PHE A 340 -43.23 -5.42 23.04
CA PHE A 340 -44.46 -5.60 23.82
C PHE A 340 -44.45 -4.77 25.11
N ILE A 341 -43.33 -4.71 25.81
CA ILE A 341 -43.14 -3.86 27.00
C ILE A 341 -43.35 -2.38 26.63
N ASP A 342 -42.75 -1.95 25.52
CA ASP A 342 -42.94 -0.60 25.00
C ASP A 342 -44.40 -0.34 24.63
N ALA A 343 -45.13 -1.33 24.10
CA ALA A 343 -46.52 -1.16 23.68
C ALA A 343 -47.54 -1.10 24.84
N ALA A 344 -47.14 -1.37 26.08
CA ALA A 344 -48.04 -1.48 27.23
C ALA A 344 -48.61 -0.13 27.74
N ASP A 345 -48.06 1.02 27.32
CA ASP A 345 -48.47 2.34 27.82
C ASP A 345 -49.76 2.92 27.17
N GLY A 346 -50.47 2.14 26.36
CA GLY A 346 -51.74 2.52 25.73
C GLY A 346 -51.65 3.60 24.64
N ARG A 347 -50.45 4.11 24.30
CA ARG A 347 -50.29 5.15 23.26
C ARG A 347 -50.51 4.56 21.86
N ARG A 348 -51.26 5.30 21.02
CA ARG A 348 -51.47 4.92 19.61
C ARG A 348 -50.14 4.66 18.90
N ARG A 349 -50.03 3.47 18.31
CA ARG A 349 -48.88 3.05 17.51
C ARG A 349 -48.79 3.96 16.28
N ARG A 350 -47.64 4.62 16.09
CA ARG A 350 -47.35 5.32 14.83
C ARG A 350 -46.89 4.30 13.79
N ARG A 351 -47.36 4.42 12.55
CA ARG A 351 -46.91 3.55 11.44
C ARG A 351 -45.38 3.60 11.32
N PHE A 352 -44.77 2.45 11.05
CA PHE A 352 -43.31 2.36 10.89
C PHE A 352 -42.85 3.21 9.71
N LEU A 353 -43.54 3.09 8.57
CA LEU A 353 -43.36 3.95 7.40
C LEU A 353 -44.63 4.79 7.17
N PRO A 354 -44.58 6.12 7.36
CA PRO A 354 -45.73 6.98 7.12
C PRO A 354 -46.01 7.14 5.61
N PRO A 355 -47.25 7.45 5.17
CA PRO A 355 -47.60 7.57 3.74
C PRO A 355 -46.72 8.54 2.93
N ARG A 356 -46.10 9.52 3.60
CA ARG A 356 -45.15 10.46 2.98
C ARG A 356 -43.86 9.81 2.48
N TRP A 357 -43.50 8.61 2.93
CA TRP A 357 -42.33 7.89 2.43
C TRP A 357 -42.42 7.62 0.94
N TRP A 358 -43.63 7.36 0.43
CA TRP A 358 -43.87 6.95 -0.94
C TRP A 358 -44.05 8.11 -1.94
N ARG A 359 -43.94 9.37 -1.49
CA ARG A 359 -44.18 10.56 -2.34
C ARG A 359 -42.91 11.05 -3.01
N ILE A 360 -42.64 10.70 -4.25
CA ILE A 360 -41.43 11.15 -4.97
C ILE A 360 -41.45 12.68 -5.19
N THR A 361 -40.31 13.33 -5.00
CA THR A 361 -40.09 14.77 -5.25
C THR A 361 -39.04 14.99 -6.34
N SER A 362 -38.99 16.20 -6.92
CA SER A 362 -37.99 16.53 -7.95
C SER A 362 -36.55 16.39 -7.48
N THR A 363 -36.26 16.68 -6.21
CA THR A 363 -34.94 16.47 -5.62
C THR A 363 -34.58 14.99 -5.54
N ASP A 364 -35.56 14.12 -5.30
CA ASP A 364 -35.32 12.68 -5.31
C ASP A 364 -34.98 12.20 -6.72
N ALA A 365 -35.76 12.62 -7.72
CA ALA A 365 -35.49 12.28 -9.11
C ALA A 365 -34.06 12.66 -9.53
N VAL A 366 -33.61 13.88 -9.19
CA VAL A 366 -32.24 14.31 -9.52
C VAL A 366 -31.19 13.49 -8.79
N VAL A 367 -31.32 13.25 -7.48
CA VAL A 367 -30.33 12.46 -6.74
C VAL A 367 -30.26 11.02 -7.25
N LEU A 368 -31.41 10.38 -7.50
CA LEU A 368 -31.47 9.02 -8.03
C LEU A 368 -30.84 8.93 -9.44
N VAL A 369 -31.14 9.89 -10.32
CA VAL A 369 -30.57 9.93 -11.68
C VAL A 369 -29.06 10.18 -11.62
N VAL A 370 -28.58 11.14 -10.83
CA VAL A 370 -27.15 11.44 -10.73
C VAL A 370 -26.39 10.25 -10.16
N LEU A 371 -26.88 9.60 -9.10
CA LEU A 371 -26.24 8.40 -8.55
C LEU A 371 -26.25 7.24 -9.55
N GLY A 372 -27.35 7.03 -10.28
CA GLY A 372 -27.43 5.99 -11.32
C GLY A 372 -26.47 6.23 -12.49
N VAL A 373 -26.38 7.48 -12.97
CA VAL A 373 -25.40 7.86 -14.00
C VAL A 373 -23.97 7.69 -13.49
N TRP A 374 -23.70 8.17 -12.27
CA TRP A 374 -22.37 8.07 -11.65
C TRP A 374 -21.94 6.63 -11.37
N HIS A 375 -22.87 5.71 -11.12
CA HIS A 375 -22.57 4.29 -11.00
C HIS A 375 -21.93 3.70 -12.27
N VAL A 376 -22.32 4.24 -13.44
CA VAL A 376 -21.83 3.78 -14.75
C VAL A 376 -20.58 4.56 -15.19
N ILE A 377 -20.59 5.89 -15.11
CA ILE A 377 -19.50 6.73 -15.65
C ILE A 377 -18.52 7.23 -14.59
N GLY A 378 -18.89 7.14 -13.32
CA GLY A 378 -18.16 7.76 -12.21
C GLY A 378 -16.92 6.99 -11.80
N ALA A 379 -15.99 7.72 -11.21
CA ALA A 379 -14.70 7.21 -10.79
C ALA A 379 -14.79 6.13 -9.71
N ASN A 380 -13.83 5.21 -9.76
CA ASN A 380 -13.58 4.19 -8.75
C ASN A 380 -12.72 4.71 -7.60
N THR A 381 -12.58 3.92 -6.53
CA THR A 381 -11.70 4.27 -5.40
C THR A 381 -10.39 3.49 -5.48
N SER A 382 -9.37 3.96 -4.75
CA SER A 382 -8.00 3.39 -4.76
C SER A 382 -7.94 1.90 -4.39
N ASP A 383 -8.81 1.46 -3.48
CA ASP A 383 -8.72 0.14 -2.85
C ASP A 383 -9.71 -0.85 -3.48
N ASP A 384 -10.35 -0.50 -4.61
CA ASP A 384 -11.35 -1.38 -5.22
C ASP A 384 -10.71 -2.69 -5.71
N GLY A 385 -9.51 -2.62 -6.30
CA GLY A 385 -8.74 -3.82 -6.68
C GLY A 385 -8.29 -4.62 -5.46
N TYR A 386 -7.84 -3.94 -4.40
CA TYR A 386 -7.44 -4.55 -3.13
C TYR A 386 -8.54 -5.43 -2.53
N ILE A 387 -9.74 -4.87 -2.40
CA ILE A 387 -10.89 -5.52 -1.78
C ILE A 387 -11.46 -6.61 -2.69
N LEU A 388 -11.50 -6.39 -4.01
CA LEU A 388 -12.00 -7.39 -4.95
C LEU A 388 -11.14 -8.65 -4.93
N THR A 389 -9.81 -8.52 -5.00
CA THR A 389 -8.92 -9.68 -4.98
C THR A 389 -9.06 -10.49 -3.70
N MET A 390 -9.12 -9.81 -2.53
CA MET A 390 -9.35 -10.50 -1.26
C MET A 390 -10.68 -11.23 -1.22
N ALA A 391 -11.75 -10.64 -1.76
CA ALA A 391 -13.06 -11.28 -1.84
C ALA A 391 -13.03 -12.51 -2.76
N ARG A 392 -12.37 -12.44 -3.92
CA ARG A 392 -12.26 -13.56 -4.88
C ARG A 392 -11.46 -14.73 -4.30
N VAL A 393 -10.28 -14.46 -3.72
CA VAL A 393 -9.38 -15.50 -3.19
C VAL A 393 -9.92 -16.13 -1.89
N SER A 394 -10.79 -15.44 -1.14
CA SER A 394 -11.34 -15.95 0.12
C SER A 394 -12.07 -17.30 -0.02
N GLU A 395 -12.63 -17.61 -1.18
CA GLU A 395 -13.31 -18.89 -1.44
C GLU A 395 -12.34 -20.07 -1.38
N TYR A 396 -11.16 -19.92 -1.97
CA TYR A 396 -10.12 -20.95 -1.98
C TYR A 396 -9.31 -20.97 -0.69
N ALA A 397 -9.01 -19.79 -0.12
CA ALA A 397 -8.29 -19.65 1.14
C ALA A 397 -9.08 -20.16 2.36
N GLY A 398 -10.42 -20.16 2.28
CA GLY A 398 -11.29 -20.58 3.39
C GLY A 398 -11.51 -19.50 4.46
N TYR A 399 -10.89 -18.33 4.31
CA TYR A 399 -11.09 -17.15 5.16
C TYR A 399 -10.76 -15.87 4.37
N THR A 400 -11.26 -14.72 4.82
CA THR A 400 -10.89 -13.42 4.23
C THR A 400 -9.49 -13.02 4.69
N ALA A 401 -8.48 -13.46 3.96
CA ALA A 401 -7.07 -13.12 4.19
C ALA A 401 -6.75 -11.70 3.74
N ASN A 402 -5.87 -11.01 4.46
CA ASN A 402 -5.18 -9.88 3.86
C ASN A 402 -4.16 -10.38 2.84
N TYR A 403 -4.58 -10.40 1.57
CA TYR A 403 -3.83 -11.00 0.47
C TYR A 403 -2.53 -10.26 0.13
N TYR A 404 -2.49 -8.94 0.33
CA TYR A 404 -1.40 -8.09 -0.14
C TYR A 404 -0.37 -7.75 0.93
N ARG A 405 -0.70 -7.86 2.22
CA ARG A 405 0.13 -7.39 3.33
C ARG A 405 -0.14 -8.21 4.59
N TRP A 406 0.73 -8.06 5.58
CA TRP A 406 0.57 -8.60 6.93
C TRP A 406 0.55 -10.12 6.97
N TYR A 407 1.35 -10.80 6.14
CA TYR A 407 1.61 -12.24 6.26
C TYR A 407 0.34 -13.09 6.19
N GLY A 408 -0.64 -12.67 5.37
CA GLY A 408 -1.89 -13.42 5.16
C GLY A 408 -2.83 -13.46 6.38
N VAL A 409 -2.65 -12.61 7.39
CA VAL A 409 -3.54 -12.61 8.56
C VAL A 409 -5.00 -12.31 8.17
N ALA A 410 -5.94 -12.91 8.89
CA ALA A 410 -7.37 -12.70 8.63
C ALA A 410 -7.81 -11.25 8.83
N GLU A 411 -8.68 -10.73 7.96
CA GLU A 411 -9.42 -9.48 8.15
C GLU A 411 -10.50 -9.61 9.21
N ALA A 412 -10.04 -9.59 10.46
CA ALA A 412 -10.86 -9.53 11.65
C ALA A 412 -10.12 -8.64 12.69
N PRO A 413 -10.85 -7.85 13.51
CA PRO A 413 -12.28 -7.93 13.81
C PRO A 413 -13.20 -7.10 12.89
N PHE A 414 -12.66 -6.48 11.83
CA PHE A 414 -13.43 -5.66 10.89
C PHE A 414 -13.60 -6.37 9.56
N GLY A 415 -14.61 -6.02 8.75
CA GLY A 415 -14.65 -6.43 7.35
C GLY A 415 -15.82 -7.34 6.95
N TRP A 416 -16.89 -7.44 7.76
CA TRP A 416 -18.09 -8.19 7.35
C TRP A 416 -18.69 -7.77 5.99
N PRO A 417 -18.56 -6.52 5.49
CA PRO A 417 -18.99 -6.20 4.12
C PRO A 417 -18.18 -6.93 3.05
N TYR A 418 -16.93 -7.32 3.32
CA TYR A 418 -16.10 -8.08 2.38
C TYR A 418 -16.63 -9.50 2.20
N GLU A 419 -17.17 -10.11 3.26
CA GLU A 419 -17.86 -11.40 3.18
C GLU A 419 -19.10 -11.33 2.26
N LEU A 420 -19.83 -10.20 2.28
CA LEU A 420 -20.92 -9.98 1.32
C LEU A 420 -20.37 -9.91 -0.11
N LEU A 421 -19.26 -9.21 -0.34
CA LEU A 421 -18.62 -9.13 -1.65
C LEU A 421 -18.11 -10.51 -2.11
N ALA A 422 -17.54 -11.31 -1.23
CA ALA A 422 -17.11 -12.69 -1.53
C ALA A 422 -18.27 -13.61 -1.94
N GLN A 423 -19.50 -13.35 -1.47
CA GLN A 423 -20.67 -14.05 -1.99
C GLN A 423 -21.14 -13.51 -3.35
N MET A 424 -20.87 -12.22 -3.65
CA MET A 424 -21.24 -11.59 -4.90
C MET A 424 -20.32 -11.95 -6.07
N THR A 425 -19.04 -12.20 -5.80
CA THR A 425 -18.04 -12.66 -6.80
C THR A 425 -18.45 -13.98 -7.45
N ARG A 426 -19.15 -14.85 -6.70
CA ARG A 426 -19.73 -16.11 -7.20
C ARG A 426 -20.76 -15.92 -8.33
N VAL A 427 -21.31 -14.72 -8.47
CA VAL A 427 -22.25 -14.36 -9.54
C VAL A 427 -21.51 -13.66 -10.68
N SER A 428 -20.73 -12.63 -10.36
CA SER A 428 -19.94 -11.87 -11.33
C SER A 428 -18.92 -10.99 -10.62
N ASP A 429 -17.75 -10.81 -11.23
CA ASP A 429 -16.72 -9.89 -10.75
C ASP A 429 -16.77 -8.52 -11.45
N ALA A 430 -17.77 -8.28 -12.31
CA ALA A 430 -17.89 -7.05 -13.07
C ALA A 430 -18.03 -5.82 -12.15
N SER A 431 -17.28 -4.76 -12.46
CA SER A 431 -17.23 -3.51 -11.68
C SER A 431 -18.62 -2.90 -11.39
N VAL A 432 -19.52 -2.92 -12.38
CA VAL A 432 -20.90 -2.40 -12.23
C VAL A 432 -21.75 -3.23 -11.27
N TRP A 433 -21.49 -4.53 -11.13
CA TRP A 433 -22.20 -5.42 -10.22
C TRP A 433 -21.63 -5.33 -8.80
N MET A 434 -20.31 -5.41 -8.66
CA MET A 434 -19.62 -5.39 -7.37
C MET A 434 -19.86 -4.09 -6.59
N ARG A 435 -20.09 -2.96 -7.29
CA ARG A 435 -20.38 -1.65 -6.68
C ARG A 435 -21.85 -1.43 -6.34
N THR A 436 -22.76 -2.36 -6.69
CA THR A 436 -24.20 -2.20 -6.41
C THR A 436 -24.53 -1.97 -4.92
N PRO A 437 -23.83 -2.57 -3.93
CA PRO A 437 -24.15 -2.31 -2.52
C PRO A 437 -23.85 -0.85 -2.13
N ALA A 438 -22.80 -0.25 -2.70
CA ALA A 438 -22.48 1.17 -2.50
C ALA A 438 -23.57 2.07 -3.08
N LEU A 439 -24.04 1.79 -4.30
CA LEU A 439 -25.17 2.49 -4.91
C LEU A 439 -26.42 2.40 -4.02
N LEU A 440 -26.81 1.19 -3.61
CA LEU A 440 -27.97 0.99 -2.74
C LEU A 440 -27.84 1.74 -1.40
N ALA A 441 -26.65 1.75 -0.79
CA ALA A 441 -26.39 2.52 0.42
C ALA A 441 -26.57 4.02 0.18
N GLY A 442 -26.15 4.55 -0.97
CA GLY A 442 -26.36 5.96 -1.35
C GLY A 442 -27.82 6.32 -1.57
N LEU A 443 -28.57 5.48 -2.28
CA LEU A 443 -30.01 5.65 -2.49
C LEU A 443 -30.76 5.64 -1.13
N LEU A 444 -30.42 4.69 -0.25
CA LEU A 444 -31.00 4.60 1.09
C LEU A 444 -30.61 5.78 1.97
N CYS A 445 -29.36 6.25 1.91
CA CYS A 445 -28.91 7.46 2.61
C CYS A 445 -29.80 8.64 2.23
N TRP A 446 -29.96 8.91 0.94
CA TRP A 446 -30.80 10.01 0.47
C TRP A 446 -32.26 9.84 0.87
N TRP A 447 -32.80 8.61 0.76
CA TRP A 447 -34.17 8.32 1.15
C TRP A 447 -34.42 8.62 2.64
N VAL A 448 -33.49 8.21 3.51
CA VAL A 448 -33.54 8.48 4.95
C VAL A 448 -33.38 9.98 5.23
N ILE A 449 -32.46 10.67 4.54
CA ILE A 449 -32.26 12.11 4.67
C ILE A 449 -33.55 12.86 4.36
N SER A 450 -34.12 12.63 3.17
CA SER A 450 -35.29 13.37 2.67
C SER A 450 -36.55 13.10 3.50
N ARG A 451 -36.72 11.88 4.06
CA ARG A 451 -37.97 11.44 4.72
C ARG A 451 -37.96 11.45 6.23
N GLU A 452 -36.82 11.24 6.86
CA GLU A 452 -36.71 11.17 8.32
C GLU A 452 -35.86 12.30 8.89
N VAL A 453 -34.72 12.62 8.29
CA VAL A 453 -33.80 13.66 8.80
C VAL A 453 -34.38 15.06 8.62
N LEU A 454 -34.61 15.50 7.38
CA LEU A 454 -35.03 16.88 7.09
C LEU A 454 -36.36 17.25 7.80
N PRO A 455 -37.39 16.38 7.84
CA PRO A 455 -38.62 16.69 8.56
C PRO A 455 -38.45 16.79 10.07
N ARG A 456 -37.47 16.10 10.64
CA ARG A 456 -37.21 16.11 12.09
C ARG A 456 -36.49 17.38 12.55
N LEU A 457 -35.73 18.00 11.66
CA LEU A 457 -34.95 19.22 11.95
C LEU A 457 -35.80 20.49 12.04
N GLY A 458 -37.03 20.50 11.50
CA GLY A 458 -37.97 21.62 11.68
C GLY A 458 -38.99 21.76 10.55
N SER A 459 -40.05 22.52 10.80
CA SER A 459 -41.13 22.74 9.82
C SER A 459 -40.64 23.44 8.56
N ARG A 460 -39.74 24.44 8.68
CA ARG A 460 -39.15 25.14 7.54
C ARG A 460 -38.10 24.34 6.78
N VAL A 461 -37.31 23.53 7.47
CA VAL A 461 -36.36 22.61 6.80
C VAL A 461 -37.15 21.63 5.91
N ARG A 462 -38.32 21.18 6.40
CA ARG A 462 -39.22 20.29 5.66
C ARG A 462 -39.85 20.93 4.42
N THR A 463 -40.40 22.14 4.54
CA THR A 463 -41.19 22.77 3.47
C THR A 463 -40.36 23.62 2.51
N GLY A 464 -39.21 24.13 2.97
CA GLY A 464 -38.34 24.99 2.19
C GLY A 464 -37.68 24.25 1.02
N SER A 465 -37.95 24.70 -0.21
CA SER A 465 -37.29 24.17 -1.41
C SER A 465 -35.77 24.36 -1.34
N GLY A 466 -35.30 25.54 -0.91
CA GLY A 466 -33.87 25.83 -0.80
C GLY A 466 -33.11 24.87 0.11
N ALA A 467 -33.63 24.56 1.31
CA ALA A 467 -32.98 23.64 2.24
C ALA A 467 -32.87 22.21 1.69
N ARG A 468 -33.92 21.72 1.00
CA ARG A 468 -33.93 20.40 0.37
C ARG A 468 -32.92 20.29 -0.78
N TRP A 469 -32.87 21.30 -1.65
CA TRP A 469 -31.89 21.33 -2.75
C TRP A 469 -30.45 21.45 -2.25
N THR A 470 -30.18 22.29 -1.24
CA THR A 470 -28.84 22.38 -0.65
C THR A 470 -28.42 21.05 -0.04
N ALA A 471 -29.33 20.37 0.68
CA ALA A 471 -29.05 19.05 1.25
C ALA A 471 -28.72 18.01 0.17
N ALA A 472 -29.51 17.97 -0.92
CA ALA A 472 -29.31 17.06 -2.04
C ALA A 472 -27.95 17.27 -2.72
N LEU A 473 -27.61 18.52 -3.03
CA LEU A 473 -26.41 18.84 -3.78
C LEU A 473 -25.13 18.69 -2.94
N VAL A 474 -25.17 19.04 -1.65
CA VAL A 474 -24.02 18.81 -0.75
C VAL A 474 -23.84 17.32 -0.46
N PHE A 475 -24.94 16.55 -0.36
CA PHE A 475 -24.88 15.10 -0.28
C PHE A 475 -24.16 14.52 -1.52
N LEU A 476 -24.60 14.89 -2.73
CA LEU A 476 -23.98 14.45 -3.97
C LEU A 476 -22.50 14.86 -4.04
N ALA A 477 -22.18 16.14 -3.82
CA ALA A 477 -20.80 16.65 -3.86
C ALA A 477 -19.82 15.96 -2.89
N LEU A 478 -20.32 15.34 -1.81
CA LEU A 478 -19.49 14.55 -0.90
C LEU A 478 -19.59 13.04 -1.17
N TRP A 479 -20.67 12.56 -1.81
CA TRP A 479 -20.85 11.15 -2.14
C TRP A 479 -20.05 10.74 -3.37
N LEU A 480 -20.15 11.49 -4.47
CA LEU A 480 -19.54 11.17 -5.76
C LEU A 480 -18.02 10.87 -5.68
N PRO A 481 -17.19 11.71 -5.01
CA PRO A 481 -15.75 11.49 -4.99
C PRO A 481 -15.24 10.44 -3.97
N TYR A 482 -16.10 9.93 -3.08
CA TYR A 482 -15.71 9.03 -1.99
C TYR A 482 -16.41 7.66 -2.00
N ASN A 483 -17.73 7.64 -2.22
CA ASN A 483 -18.59 6.50 -1.88
C ASN A 483 -19.11 5.76 -3.14
N ASN A 484 -18.24 5.58 -4.14
CA ASN A 484 -18.58 4.86 -5.38
C ASN A 484 -17.93 3.46 -5.46
N GLY A 485 -16.86 3.21 -4.71
CA GLY A 485 -16.07 1.98 -4.77
C GLY A 485 -16.54 0.85 -3.82
N LEU A 486 -15.65 -0.10 -3.54
CA LEU A 486 -15.91 -1.29 -2.70
C LEU A 486 -15.56 -1.09 -1.23
N ARG A 487 -14.99 0.06 -0.86
CA ARG A 487 -14.65 0.38 0.52
C ARG A 487 -15.90 0.43 1.42
N PRO A 488 -15.80 0.20 2.74
CA PRO A 488 -16.96 0.10 3.63
C PRO A 488 -17.61 1.44 4.00
N GLU A 489 -17.03 2.59 3.65
CA GLU A 489 -17.59 3.91 3.98
C GLU A 489 -19.06 4.15 3.59
N PRO A 490 -19.58 3.67 2.43
CA PRO A 490 -21.00 3.80 2.10
C PRO A 490 -21.93 3.17 3.15
N PHE A 491 -21.57 2.00 3.68
CA PHE A 491 -22.31 1.33 4.73
C PHE A 491 -22.21 2.08 6.06
N ILE A 492 -21.04 2.62 6.38
CA ILE A 492 -20.81 3.39 7.60
C ILE A 492 -21.58 4.72 7.56
N ALA A 493 -21.62 5.41 6.41
CA ALA A 493 -22.41 6.62 6.20
C ALA A 493 -23.90 6.36 6.41
N LEU A 494 -24.42 5.25 5.86
CA LEU A 494 -25.80 4.81 6.06
C LEU A 494 -26.04 4.45 7.53
N GLY A 495 -25.13 3.69 8.14
CA GLY A 495 -25.19 3.26 9.53
C GLY A 495 -25.22 4.42 10.51
N ALA A 496 -24.41 5.46 10.30
CA ALA A 496 -24.41 6.67 11.11
C ALA A 496 -25.75 7.41 11.02
N LEU A 497 -26.32 7.55 9.81
CA LEU A 497 -27.64 8.15 9.61
C LEU A 497 -28.76 7.34 10.27
N LEU A 498 -28.76 6.02 10.08
CA LEU A 498 -29.79 5.13 10.65
C LEU A 498 -29.69 5.06 12.17
N THR A 499 -28.48 5.08 12.74
CA THR A 499 -28.26 5.17 14.19
C THR A 499 -28.87 6.45 14.73
N TRP A 500 -28.60 7.60 14.11
CA TRP A 500 -29.18 8.87 14.51
C TRP A 500 -30.71 8.88 14.38
N CYS A 501 -31.25 8.41 13.25
CA CYS A 501 -32.70 8.35 13.02
C CYS A 501 -33.39 7.46 14.07
N SER A 502 -32.78 6.33 14.42
CA SER A 502 -33.30 5.38 15.39
C SER A 502 -33.31 5.97 16.81
N ILE A 503 -32.24 6.69 17.19
CA ILE A 503 -32.20 7.46 18.45
C ILE A 503 -33.23 8.58 18.47
N GLU A 504 -33.36 9.37 17.40
CA GLU A 504 -34.38 10.42 17.31
C GLU A 504 -35.79 9.85 17.40
N ARG A 505 -36.02 8.69 16.79
CA ARG A 505 -37.29 7.98 16.85
C ARG A 505 -37.58 7.50 18.26
N ALA A 506 -36.60 6.94 18.98
CA ALA A 506 -36.72 6.57 20.39
C ALA A 506 -37.14 7.77 21.24
N ILE A 507 -36.46 8.90 21.05
CA ILE A 507 -36.74 10.15 21.79
C ILE A 507 -38.14 10.70 21.47
N ALA A 508 -38.52 10.72 20.19
CA ALA A 508 -39.79 11.27 19.74
C ALA A 508 -41.01 10.42 20.14
N THR A 509 -40.84 9.09 20.17
CA THR A 509 -41.91 8.14 20.51
C THR A 509 -41.91 7.73 21.98
N ARG A 510 -40.87 8.06 22.75
CA ARG A 510 -40.63 7.61 24.14
C ARG A 510 -40.64 6.08 24.25
N ARG A 511 -39.94 5.42 23.31
CA ARG A 511 -39.83 3.97 23.17
C ARG A 511 -38.36 3.56 23.21
N LEU A 512 -38.04 2.42 23.80
CA LEU A 512 -36.67 1.92 23.91
C LEU A 512 -36.27 0.99 22.76
N LEU A 513 -37.21 0.33 22.08
CA LEU A 513 -36.91 -0.54 20.94
C LEU A 513 -36.09 0.17 19.84
N PRO A 514 -36.43 1.39 19.39
CA PRO A 514 -35.61 2.08 18.39
C PRO A 514 -34.21 2.41 18.92
N ALA A 515 -34.03 2.59 20.23
CA ALA A 515 -32.69 2.78 20.80
C ALA A 515 -31.88 1.47 20.79
N ALA A 516 -32.51 0.33 21.06
CA ALA A 516 -31.87 -0.99 20.92
C ALA A 516 -31.44 -1.26 19.47
N VAL A 517 -32.29 -0.94 18.50
CA VAL A 517 -31.96 -1.02 17.06
C VAL A 517 -30.82 -0.05 16.70
N ALA A 518 -30.79 1.15 17.27
CA ALA A 518 -29.67 2.08 17.05
C ALA A 518 -28.33 1.50 17.53
N VAL A 519 -28.31 0.83 18.69
CA VAL A 519 -27.12 0.17 19.22
C VAL A 519 -26.68 -0.99 18.32
N LEU A 520 -27.62 -1.79 17.81
CA LEU A 520 -27.34 -2.86 16.84
C LEU A 520 -26.67 -2.29 15.57
N ILE A 521 -27.25 -1.25 14.97
CA ILE A 521 -26.72 -0.63 13.74
C ILE A 521 -25.34 -0.01 13.99
N ALA A 522 -25.15 0.68 15.11
CA ALA A 522 -23.86 1.27 15.46
C ALA A 522 -22.79 0.19 15.64
N ALA A 523 -23.12 -0.95 16.26
CA ALA A 523 -22.21 -2.07 16.45
C ALA A 523 -21.77 -2.68 15.10
N PHE A 524 -22.72 -2.94 14.19
CA PHE A 524 -22.42 -3.44 12.84
C PHE A 524 -21.66 -2.43 11.97
N SER A 525 -21.90 -1.14 12.16
CA SER A 525 -21.15 -0.07 11.47
C SER A 525 -19.71 -0.01 11.96
N LEU A 526 -19.48 -0.19 13.27
CA LEU A 526 -18.13 -0.28 13.83
C LEU A 526 -17.39 -1.53 13.34
N ALA A 527 -18.08 -2.67 13.21
CA ALA A 527 -17.50 -3.90 12.65
C ALA A 527 -17.29 -3.84 11.12
N ALA A 528 -17.92 -2.89 10.41
CA ALA A 528 -17.65 -2.68 8.98
C ALA A 528 -16.26 -2.07 8.75
N GLY A 529 -15.81 -1.17 9.64
CA GLY A 529 -14.46 -0.59 9.60
C GLY A 529 -14.21 0.39 10.74
N PRO A 530 -12.94 0.75 11.02
CA PRO A 530 -12.58 1.61 12.15
C PRO A 530 -13.24 3.00 12.14
N SER A 531 -13.52 3.56 10.95
CA SER A 531 -14.25 4.83 10.81
C SER A 531 -15.70 4.76 11.32
N GLY A 532 -16.24 3.56 11.53
CA GLY A 532 -17.55 3.31 12.14
C GLY A 532 -17.70 3.84 13.57
N LEU A 533 -16.59 4.18 14.24
CA LEU A 533 -16.58 4.86 15.54
C LEU A 533 -17.47 6.11 15.58
N ILE A 534 -17.68 6.78 14.45
CA ILE A 534 -18.54 7.97 14.38
C ILE A 534 -19.99 7.69 14.82
N CYS A 535 -20.47 6.43 14.73
CA CYS A 535 -21.83 6.07 15.16
C CYS A 535 -22.01 6.24 16.68
N LEU A 536 -20.92 6.14 17.46
CA LEU A 536 -20.95 6.38 18.90
C LEU A 536 -21.32 7.82 19.23
N ALA A 537 -20.96 8.79 18.38
CA ALA A 537 -21.36 10.19 18.57
C ALA A 537 -22.88 10.35 18.60
N ALA A 538 -23.60 9.61 17.74
CA ALA A 538 -25.07 9.62 17.70
C ALA A 538 -25.69 9.00 18.97
N LEU A 539 -25.09 7.91 19.47
CA LEU A 539 -25.51 7.28 20.72
C LEU A 539 -25.27 8.21 21.93
N PHE A 540 -24.08 8.81 22.04
CA PHE A 540 -23.75 9.73 23.13
C PHE A 540 -24.64 10.98 23.12
N ALA A 541 -24.87 11.59 21.95
CA ALA A 541 -25.73 12.77 21.82
C ALA A 541 -27.19 12.51 22.25
N GLY A 542 -27.70 11.28 22.10
CA GLY A 542 -29.04 10.87 22.51
C GLY A 542 -29.16 10.27 23.91
N SER A 543 -28.06 9.77 24.47
CA SER A 543 -28.00 8.94 25.68
C SER A 543 -28.80 9.49 26.86
N ARG A 544 -28.59 10.77 27.23
CA ARG A 544 -29.29 11.43 28.35
C ARG A 544 -30.82 11.38 28.21
N ARG A 545 -31.34 11.51 26.99
CA ARG A 545 -32.79 11.50 26.74
C ARG A 545 -33.34 10.08 26.76
N VAL A 546 -32.61 9.11 26.23
CA VAL A 546 -32.97 7.69 26.29
C VAL A 546 -32.96 7.20 27.74
N LEU A 547 -31.95 7.57 28.53
CA LEU A 547 -31.89 7.26 29.96
C LEU A 547 -33.07 7.87 30.73
N ALA A 548 -33.43 9.12 30.43
CA ALA A 548 -34.60 9.75 31.04
C ALA A 548 -35.91 8.99 30.70
N ILE A 549 -36.04 8.46 29.48
CA ILE A 549 -37.19 7.62 29.07
C ILE A 549 -37.20 6.34 29.91
N LEU A 550 -36.07 5.62 29.97
CA LEU A 550 -35.93 4.39 30.77
C LEU A 550 -36.32 4.63 32.23
N VAL A 551 -35.72 5.63 32.88
CA VAL A 551 -36.00 5.97 34.29
C VAL A 551 -37.47 6.34 34.47
N SER A 552 -38.07 7.09 33.54
CA SER A 552 -39.48 7.48 33.65
C SER A 552 -40.45 6.30 33.52
N GLN A 553 -40.14 5.32 32.66
CA GLN A 553 -40.95 4.12 32.48
C GLN A 553 -40.84 3.20 33.70
N VAL A 554 -39.63 2.98 34.21
CA VAL A 554 -39.39 2.08 35.36
C VAL A 554 -39.92 2.65 36.67
N ARG A 555 -39.92 3.97 36.86
CA ARG A 555 -40.48 4.61 38.06
C ARG A 555 -41.95 4.27 38.30
N ALA A 556 -42.69 3.92 37.25
CA ALA A 556 -44.11 3.58 37.32
C ALA A 556 -44.36 2.12 37.76
N GLU A 557 -43.32 1.30 37.94
CA GLU A 557 -43.44 -0.13 38.25
C GLU A 557 -43.02 -0.46 39.69
N SER A 558 -43.71 -1.43 40.29
CA SER A 558 -43.47 -1.88 41.67
C SER A 558 -42.14 -2.65 41.83
N ALA A 559 -41.77 -3.48 40.84
CA ALA A 559 -40.55 -4.30 40.85
C ALA A 559 -39.41 -3.64 40.03
N ARG A 560 -38.87 -2.53 40.52
CA ARG A 560 -37.90 -1.69 39.80
C ARG A 560 -36.64 -2.42 39.27
N PRO A 561 -35.99 -3.34 40.01
CA PRO A 561 -34.78 -4.01 39.51
C PRO A 561 -35.06 -4.88 38.27
N LEU A 562 -36.14 -5.66 38.31
CA LEU A 562 -36.57 -6.50 37.19
C LEU A 562 -37.00 -5.65 35.99
N ALA A 563 -37.68 -4.53 36.25
CA ALA A 563 -38.10 -3.58 35.23
C ALA A 563 -36.94 -2.91 34.48
N TYR A 564 -35.84 -2.60 35.19
CA TYR A 564 -34.59 -2.15 34.56
C TYR A 564 -33.96 -3.26 33.73
N LEU A 565 -33.83 -4.46 34.30
CA LEU A 565 -33.21 -5.60 33.63
C LEU A 565 -33.93 -5.95 32.32
N ALA A 566 -35.26 -6.04 32.35
CA ALA A 566 -36.09 -6.37 31.18
C ALA A 566 -35.94 -5.38 30.02
N ARG A 567 -35.52 -4.13 30.28
CA ARG A 567 -35.34 -3.08 29.27
C ARG A 567 -33.89 -2.88 28.85
N ILE A 568 -32.93 -3.13 29.75
CA ILE A 568 -31.50 -3.02 29.47
C ILE A 568 -31.00 -4.27 28.75
N ALA A 569 -31.46 -5.47 29.14
CA ALA A 569 -30.98 -6.72 28.56
C ALA A 569 -31.16 -6.78 27.03
N PRO A 570 -32.31 -6.42 26.43
CA PRO A 570 -32.46 -6.40 24.98
C PRO A 570 -31.47 -5.44 24.27
N VAL A 571 -31.16 -4.29 24.88
CA VAL A 571 -30.19 -3.32 24.35
C VAL A 571 -28.77 -3.90 24.39
N LEU A 572 -28.40 -4.56 25.48
CA LEU A 572 -27.10 -5.24 25.60
C LEU A 572 -26.97 -6.40 24.61
N THR A 573 -28.01 -7.22 24.45
CA THR A 573 -28.01 -8.33 23.48
C THR A 573 -27.93 -7.81 22.04
N ALA A 574 -28.57 -6.68 21.74
CA ALA A 574 -28.49 -6.05 20.43
C ALA A 574 -27.07 -5.55 20.12
N GLY A 575 -26.39 -4.91 21.08
CA GLY A 575 -25.01 -4.43 20.88
C GLY A 575 -23.96 -5.54 20.82
N THR A 576 -24.17 -6.64 21.55
CA THR A 576 -23.22 -7.76 21.58
C THR A 576 -23.42 -8.77 20.45
N LEU A 577 -24.55 -8.73 19.73
CA LEU A 577 -24.83 -9.66 18.62
C LEU A 577 -23.77 -9.60 17.52
N VAL A 578 -23.16 -8.42 17.28
CA VAL A 578 -22.12 -8.24 16.26
C VAL A 578 -20.93 -9.19 16.46
N LEU A 579 -20.64 -9.59 17.70
CA LEU A 579 -19.56 -10.54 18.01
C LEU A 579 -19.75 -11.89 17.33
N THR A 580 -21.00 -12.29 17.06
CA THR A 580 -21.29 -13.53 16.33
C THR A 580 -20.89 -13.46 14.85
N VAL A 581 -20.87 -12.27 14.27
CA VAL A 581 -20.45 -12.04 12.89
C VAL A 581 -18.94 -11.84 12.82
N VAL A 582 -18.38 -11.04 13.73
CA VAL A 582 -16.93 -10.78 13.81
C VAL A 582 -16.13 -12.05 14.07
N PHE A 583 -16.63 -12.90 14.98
CA PHE A 583 -15.99 -14.16 15.36
C PHE A 583 -16.77 -15.36 14.81
N ALA A 584 -17.42 -15.21 13.64
CA ALA A 584 -18.17 -16.29 13.01
C ALA A 584 -17.28 -17.51 12.77
N ASP A 585 -16.15 -17.26 12.12
CA ASP A 585 -15.11 -18.26 11.87
C ASP A 585 -13.93 -18.09 12.84
N GLN A 586 -13.29 -16.92 12.80
CA GLN A 586 -12.08 -16.62 13.57
C GLN A 586 -12.29 -16.64 15.10
N THR A 587 -11.23 -16.96 15.85
CA THR A 587 -11.18 -17.03 17.32
C THR A 587 -10.60 -15.76 17.95
N ILE A 588 -10.75 -15.56 19.26
CA ILE A 588 -10.12 -14.42 19.92
C ILE A 588 -8.58 -14.46 19.82
N ALA A 589 -7.95 -15.64 19.95
CA ALA A 589 -6.51 -15.80 19.80
C ALA A 589 -6.02 -15.40 18.40
N SER A 590 -6.71 -15.87 17.33
CA SER A 590 -6.37 -15.51 15.95
C SER A 590 -6.51 -14.01 15.68
N VAL A 591 -7.57 -13.37 16.21
CA VAL A 591 -7.81 -11.92 16.04
C VAL A 591 -6.78 -11.08 16.80
N LEU A 592 -6.38 -11.51 18.00
CA LEU A 592 -5.32 -10.85 18.77
C LEU A 592 -3.99 -10.91 18.02
N GLU A 593 -3.66 -12.06 17.43
CA GLU A 593 -2.44 -12.22 16.63
C GLU A 593 -2.49 -11.36 15.35
N ALA A 594 -3.60 -11.42 14.61
CA ALA A 594 -3.80 -10.59 13.43
C ALA A 594 -3.72 -9.09 13.76
N THR A 595 -4.17 -8.67 14.95
CA THR A 595 -4.04 -7.30 15.43
C THR A 595 -2.59 -6.96 15.82
N ARG A 596 -1.86 -7.90 16.43
CA ARG A 596 -0.44 -7.73 16.80
C ARG A 596 0.41 -7.52 15.55
N VAL A 597 0.25 -8.36 14.53
CA VAL A 597 0.98 -8.26 13.25
C VAL A 597 0.72 -6.90 12.58
N ARG A 598 -0.55 -6.46 12.47
CA ARG A 598 -0.88 -5.14 11.90
C ARG A 598 -0.23 -3.98 12.65
N LYS A 599 -0.15 -4.06 13.98
CA LYS A 599 0.49 -3.03 14.81
C LYS A 599 2.00 -2.97 14.61
N LEU A 600 2.65 -4.12 14.43
CA LEU A 600 4.10 -4.22 14.22
C LEU A 600 4.50 -3.76 12.82
N VAL A 601 3.79 -4.21 11.79
CA VAL A 601 4.11 -3.95 10.38
C VAL A 601 3.60 -2.58 9.90
N GLY A 602 2.49 -2.10 10.46
CA GLY A 602 1.88 -0.81 10.12
C GLY A 602 1.28 -0.75 8.70
N PRO A 603 0.75 0.43 8.30
CA PRO A 603 0.77 1.70 9.04
C PRO A 603 -0.17 1.73 10.26
N ASN A 604 0.32 2.21 11.39
CA ASN A 604 -0.42 2.35 12.65
C ASN A 604 -0.14 3.71 13.28
N LEU A 605 -0.84 4.75 12.80
CA LEU A 605 -0.65 6.13 13.22
C LEU A 605 -1.40 6.42 14.52
N SER A 606 -0.75 7.19 15.39
CA SER A 606 -1.29 7.58 16.69
C SER A 606 -2.29 8.75 16.55
N TRP A 607 -2.99 9.11 17.64
CA TRP A 607 -3.99 10.18 17.59
C TRP A 607 -3.41 11.58 17.33
N PRO A 608 -2.19 11.95 17.78
CA PRO A 608 -1.56 13.22 17.41
C PRO A 608 -1.25 13.34 15.92
N ASP A 609 -1.20 12.23 15.19
CA ASP A 609 -0.93 12.19 13.74
C ASP A 609 -2.19 12.48 12.88
N GLU A 610 -3.32 12.86 13.49
CA GLU A 610 -4.52 13.29 12.75
C GLU A 610 -4.27 14.42 11.72
N PRO A 611 -3.34 15.38 11.91
CA PRO A 611 -3.02 16.38 10.88
C PRO A 611 -2.62 15.77 9.53
N THR A 612 -2.05 14.56 9.49
CA THR A 612 -1.67 13.85 8.26
C THR A 612 -2.87 13.68 7.31
N ARG A 613 -4.08 13.44 7.86
CA ARG A 613 -5.31 13.34 7.07
C ARG A 613 -5.63 14.65 6.34
N TRP A 614 -5.43 15.76 7.02
CA TRP A 614 -5.72 17.10 6.51
C TRP A 614 -4.64 17.59 5.55
N ILE A 615 -3.37 17.30 5.84
CA ILE A 615 -2.25 17.58 4.93
C ILE A 615 -2.46 16.85 3.61
N SER A 616 -2.85 15.58 3.65
CA SER A 616 -3.15 14.77 2.46
C SER A 616 -4.32 15.37 1.65
N LEU A 617 -5.40 15.80 2.32
CA LEU A 617 -6.55 16.45 1.68
C LEU A 617 -6.19 17.78 0.98
N LEU A 618 -5.15 18.47 1.48
CA LEU A 618 -4.70 19.76 0.94
C LEU A 618 -3.53 19.65 -0.03
N SER A 619 -3.04 18.44 -0.29
CA SER A 619 -1.99 18.17 -1.26
C SER A 619 -2.50 18.24 -2.71
N LEU A 620 -1.60 18.30 -3.70
CA LEU A 620 -1.93 18.36 -5.13
C LEU A 620 -2.15 16.98 -5.77
N THR A 621 -2.14 15.91 -4.99
CA THR A 621 -2.38 14.54 -5.47
C THR A 621 -3.88 14.27 -5.65
N PRO A 622 -4.29 13.17 -6.31
CA PRO A 622 -5.69 12.75 -6.39
C PRO A 622 -6.38 12.61 -5.02
N ASP A 623 -5.62 12.34 -3.96
CA ASP A 623 -6.12 12.30 -2.58
C ASP A 623 -6.64 13.64 -2.07
N GLY A 624 -6.04 14.74 -2.56
CA GLY A 624 -6.40 16.11 -2.25
C GLY A 624 -7.03 16.85 -3.44
N SER A 625 -7.68 16.13 -4.35
CA SER A 625 -8.33 16.73 -5.53
C SER A 625 -9.42 17.74 -5.15
N LEU A 626 -9.74 18.64 -6.07
CA LEU A 626 -10.73 19.70 -5.84
C LEU A 626 -12.11 19.15 -5.46
N SER A 627 -12.52 18.00 -6.04
CA SER A 627 -13.81 17.34 -5.77
C SER A 627 -13.86 16.80 -4.35
N ARG A 628 -12.76 16.19 -3.87
CA ARG A 628 -12.62 15.70 -2.50
C ARG A 628 -12.65 16.81 -1.44
N ARG A 629 -12.00 17.95 -1.72
CA ARG A 629 -11.94 19.08 -0.78
C ARG A 629 -13.30 19.69 -0.48
N PHE A 630 -14.11 19.92 -1.51
CA PHE A 630 -15.30 20.76 -1.36
C PHE A 630 -16.31 20.22 -0.35
N GLY A 631 -16.70 18.94 -0.46
CA GLY A 631 -17.74 18.38 0.42
C GLY A 631 -17.36 18.46 1.90
N VAL A 632 -16.09 18.19 2.23
CA VAL A 632 -15.56 18.25 3.60
C VAL A 632 -15.50 19.68 4.10
N LEU A 633 -14.91 20.59 3.32
CA LEU A 633 -14.79 22.00 3.71
C LEU A 633 -16.16 22.68 3.80
N ALA A 634 -17.11 22.31 2.93
CA ALA A 634 -18.48 22.82 2.97
C ALA A 634 -19.20 22.37 4.24
N MET A 635 -18.97 21.12 4.68
CA MET A 635 -19.47 20.64 5.97
C MET A 635 -18.90 21.47 7.13
N LEU A 636 -17.59 21.72 7.15
CA LEU A 636 -16.94 22.52 8.19
C LEU A 636 -17.47 23.96 8.22
N LEU A 637 -17.63 24.58 7.04
CA LEU A 637 -18.25 25.90 6.91
C LEU A 637 -19.68 25.89 7.47
N CYS A 638 -20.49 24.89 7.11
CA CYS A 638 -21.86 24.76 7.62
C CYS A 638 -21.89 24.59 9.15
N LEU A 639 -20.99 23.79 9.69
CA LEU A 639 -20.86 23.57 11.13
C LEU A 639 -20.50 24.86 11.86
N GLY A 640 -19.48 25.58 11.38
CA GLY A 640 -19.04 26.86 11.94
C GLY A 640 -20.14 27.94 11.91
N VAL A 641 -20.84 28.07 10.77
CA VAL A 641 -21.96 29.02 10.63
C VAL A 641 -23.11 28.65 11.56
N CYS A 642 -23.47 27.38 11.67
CA CYS A 642 -24.50 26.94 12.60
C CYS A 642 -24.12 27.26 14.06
N PHE A 643 -22.88 27.01 14.48
CA PHE A 643 -22.42 27.38 15.82
C PHE A 643 -22.47 28.89 16.06
N ALA A 644 -21.98 29.70 15.12
CA ALA A 644 -22.02 31.16 15.22
C ALA A 644 -23.46 31.69 15.38
N VAL A 645 -24.41 31.14 14.62
CA VAL A 645 -25.84 31.52 14.72
C VAL A 645 -26.44 31.07 16.05
N VAL A 646 -26.15 29.84 16.50
CA VAL A 646 -26.62 29.31 17.79
C VAL A 646 -26.11 30.17 18.95
N LEU A 647 -24.83 30.53 18.96
CA LEU A 647 -24.22 31.41 19.98
C LEU A 647 -24.87 32.80 19.95
N ARG A 648 -25.05 33.39 18.76
CA ARG A 648 -25.65 34.73 18.61
C ARG A 648 -27.14 34.80 18.97
N LYS A 649 -27.89 33.72 18.78
CA LYS A 649 -29.37 33.70 18.93
C LYS A 649 -29.85 32.97 20.19
N GLY A 650 -29.03 32.95 21.25
CA GLY A 650 -29.42 32.43 22.57
C GLY A 650 -29.61 30.92 22.59
N GLY A 651 -28.77 30.18 21.86
CA GLY A 651 -28.75 28.72 21.86
C GLY A 651 -29.76 28.04 20.92
N ARG A 652 -30.27 28.76 19.90
CA ARG A 652 -31.21 28.20 18.90
C ARG A 652 -31.06 28.83 17.52
N ILE A 653 -31.35 28.06 16.48
CA ILE A 653 -31.55 28.57 15.12
C ILE A 653 -33.06 28.78 14.91
N PRO A 654 -33.53 30.01 14.60
CA PRO A 654 -34.96 30.27 14.38
C PRO A 654 -35.58 29.33 13.33
N ASP A 655 -36.86 28.99 13.53
CA ASP A 655 -37.64 28.13 12.61
C ASP A 655 -37.11 26.69 12.42
N THR A 656 -36.21 26.26 13.31
CA THR A 656 -35.72 24.88 13.42
C THR A 656 -36.05 24.30 14.81
N SER A 657 -35.99 22.97 14.92
CA SER A 657 -36.22 22.25 16.18
C SER A 657 -34.92 22.22 17.00
N ARG A 658 -34.88 22.97 18.11
CA ARG A 658 -33.69 23.13 18.96
C ARG A 658 -33.04 21.80 19.36
N GLY A 659 -33.83 20.81 19.79
CA GLY A 659 -33.32 19.52 20.27
C GLY A 659 -32.57 18.71 19.22
N PRO A 660 -33.23 18.30 18.12
CA PRO A 660 -32.58 17.56 17.03
C PRO A 660 -31.40 18.30 16.40
N VAL A 661 -31.52 19.62 16.17
CA VAL A 661 -30.43 20.43 15.60
C VAL A 661 -29.20 20.46 16.52
N ALA A 662 -29.38 20.67 17.83
CA ALA A 662 -28.26 20.63 18.77
C ALA A 662 -27.55 19.26 18.79
N ARG A 663 -28.30 18.16 18.64
CA ARG A 663 -27.71 16.82 18.56
C ARG A 663 -26.96 16.61 17.25
N VAL A 664 -27.48 17.02 16.10
CA VAL A 664 -26.75 16.91 14.82
C VAL A 664 -25.44 17.71 14.86
N LEU A 665 -25.45 18.93 15.41
CA LEU A 665 -24.23 19.73 15.58
C LEU A 665 -23.23 19.06 16.53
N GLY A 666 -23.71 18.53 17.66
CA GLY A 666 -22.88 17.78 18.61
C GLY A 666 -22.31 16.50 18.01
N ILE A 667 -23.08 15.79 17.18
CA ILE A 667 -22.64 14.59 16.47
C ILE A 667 -21.55 14.95 15.49
N ALA A 668 -21.75 15.95 14.63
CA ALA A 668 -20.74 16.37 13.68
C ALA A 668 -19.41 16.76 14.36
N ALA A 669 -19.47 17.52 15.46
CA ALA A 669 -18.28 17.89 16.23
C ALA A 669 -17.60 16.69 16.89
N MET A 670 -18.36 15.80 17.57
CA MET A 670 -17.80 14.60 18.19
C MET A 670 -17.25 13.62 17.16
N SER A 671 -17.90 13.46 16.00
CA SER A 671 -17.44 12.55 14.96
C SER A 671 -16.10 12.99 14.35
N LEU A 672 -15.80 14.30 14.28
CA LEU A 672 -14.46 14.77 13.90
C LEU A 672 -13.40 14.41 14.95
N LEU A 673 -13.73 14.50 16.24
CA LEU A 673 -12.82 14.11 17.33
C LEU A 673 -12.61 12.59 17.39
N LEU A 674 -13.67 11.80 17.23
CA LEU A 674 -13.59 10.33 17.25
C LEU A 674 -12.75 9.78 16.10
N MET A 675 -12.70 10.47 14.95
CA MET A 675 -11.86 10.06 13.83
C MET A 675 -10.36 10.15 14.12
N ALA A 676 -9.92 10.97 15.10
CA ALA A 676 -8.51 11.02 15.49
C ALA A 676 -8.00 9.67 16.04
N PHE A 677 -8.89 8.84 16.58
CA PHE A 677 -8.55 7.53 17.14
C PHE A 677 -8.52 6.39 16.11
N THR A 678 -8.79 6.65 14.82
CA THR A 678 -8.65 5.60 13.80
C THR A 678 -7.17 5.33 13.50
N PRO A 679 -6.70 4.07 13.44
CA PRO A 679 -5.28 3.75 13.27
C PRO A 679 -4.71 4.23 11.92
N THR A 680 -5.54 4.34 10.89
CA THR A 680 -5.17 4.90 9.59
C THR A 680 -5.79 6.29 9.37
N LYS A 681 -5.03 7.19 8.73
CA LYS A 681 -5.35 8.62 8.60
C LYS A 681 -5.64 9.07 7.16
N TRP A 682 -6.31 8.21 6.39
CA TRP A 682 -6.60 8.46 4.97
C TRP A 682 -7.71 9.47 4.74
N THR A 683 -7.63 10.19 3.62
CA THR A 683 -8.69 11.14 3.18
C THR A 683 -9.99 10.41 2.84
N HIS A 684 -9.91 9.15 2.39
CA HIS A 684 -11.06 8.33 2.00
C HIS A 684 -12.11 8.20 3.11
N HIS A 685 -11.69 8.24 4.38
CA HIS A 685 -12.61 8.13 5.51
C HIS A 685 -13.61 9.29 5.57
N PHE A 686 -13.35 10.43 4.91
CA PHE A 686 -14.30 11.55 4.90
C PHE A 686 -15.65 11.20 4.24
N GLY A 687 -15.72 10.14 3.42
CA GLY A 687 -16.97 9.65 2.83
C GLY A 687 -18.07 9.32 3.83
N VAL A 688 -17.71 8.94 5.07
CA VAL A 688 -18.68 8.64 6.16
C VAL A 688 -19.53 9.85 6.55
N TYR A 689 -19.07 11.07 6.24
CA TYR A 689 -19.75 12.30 6.59
C TYR A 689 -20.83 12.74 5.60
N ALA A 690 -21.00 12.06 4.45
CA ALA A 690 -21.96 12.44 3.41
C ALA A 690 -23.36 12.75 3.94
N GLY A 691 -23.88 11.89 4.82
CA GLY A 691 -25.18 12.08 5.45
C GLY A 691 -25.25 13.26 6.44
N LEU A 692 -24.20 13.45 7.24
CA LEU A 692 -24.11 14.52 8.23
C LEU A 692 -23.95 15.89 7.55
N ALA A 693 -23.13 15.96 6.50
CA ALA A 693 -22.94 17.16 5.69
C ALA A 693 -24.26 17.63 5.06
N ALA A 694 -25.07 16.72 4.52
CA ALA A 694 -26.38 17.02 3.95
C ALA A 694 -27.33 17.63 5.01
N ALA A 695 -27.36 17.05 6.21
CA ALA A 695 -28.18 17.54 7.32
C ALA A 695 -27.76 18.93 7.78
N LEU A 696 -26.44 19.16 7.94
CA LEU A 696 -25.87 20.45 8.31
C LEU A 696 -26.15 21.52 7.24
N ALA A 697 -25.95 21.19 5.96
CA ALA A 697 -26.19 22.11 4.86
C ALA A 697 -27.67 22.55 4.79
N ALA A 698 -28.61 21.66 5.08
CA ALA A 698 -30.03 21.99 5.16
C ALA A 698 -30.32 22.99 6.30
N VAL A 699 -29.72 22.79 7.47
CA VAL A 699 -29.87 23.69 8.62
C VAL A 699 -29.23 25.04 8.34
N THR A 700 -28.03 25.07 7.77
CA THR A 700 -27.34 26.30 7.35
C THR A 700 -28.15 27.08 6.33
N ALA A 701 -28.75 26.41 5.34
CA ALA A 701 -29.61 27.07 4.35
C ALA A 701 -30.83 27.76 5.00
N VAL A 702 -31.39 27.20 6.07
CA VAL A 702 -32.45 27.86 6.86
C VAL A 702 -31.88 28.99 7.71
N ALA A 703 -30.73 28.79 8.34
CA ALA A 703 -30.09 29.77 9.22
C ALA A 703 -29.72 31.06 8.47
N VAL A 704 -29.20 30.93 7.25
CA VAL A 704 -28.76 32.07 6.40
C VAL A 704 -29.88 32.59 5.48
N GLY A 705 -30.97 31.84 5.33
CA GLY A 705 -32.11 32.20 4.47
C GLY A 705 -32.80 33.51 4.84
N GLY A 706 -33.66 34.01 3.95
CA GLY A 706 -34.25 35.36 3.99
C GLY A 706 -34.94 35.77 5.31
N ASN A 707 -35.42 34.80 6.09
CA ASN A 707 -36.08 35.03 7.38
C ASN A 707 -35.15 34.85 8.60
N GLY A 708 -33.96 34.24 8.43
CA GLY A 708 -32.98 33.99 9.49
C GLY A 708 -32.03 35.17 9.67
N ILE A 709 -31.30 35.54 8.61
CA ILE A 709 -30.44 36.73 8.57
C ILE A 709 -31.18 37.83 7.82
N ARG A 710 -31.74 38.80 8.56
CA ARG A 710 -32.44 39.97 7.98
C ARG A 710 -31.46 41.01 7.41
N VAL A 711 -30.24 41.02 7.90
CA VAL A 711 -29.22 42.00 7.56
C VAL A 711 -28.50 41.62 6.27
N HIS A 712 -28.52 42.52 5.27
CA HIS A 712 -27.99 42.23 3.94
C HIS A 712 -26.49 41.93 3.91
N TYR A 713 -25.66 42.66 4.68
CA TYR A 713 -24.20 42.50 4.63
C TYR A 713 -23.74 41.10 5.06
N LEU A 714 -24.45 40.47 6.01
CA LEU A 714 -24.14 39.11 6.48
C LEU A 714 -24.44 38.05 5.42
N ARG A 715 -25.42 38.28 4.53
CA ARG A 715 -25.68 37.39 3.38
C ARG A 715 -24.56 37.49 2.35
N SER A 716 -24.13 38.72 2.06
CA SER A 716 -22.99 38.99 1.18
C SER A 716 -21.69 38.43 1.76
N LEU A 717 -21.50 38.48 3.09
CA LEU A 717 -20.35 37.88 3.78
C LEU A 717 -20.36 36.35 3.66
N PHE A 718 -21.52 35.71 3.84
CA PHE A 718 -21.63 34.26 3.64
C PHE A 718 -21.39 33.86 2.18
N ALA A 719 -21.90 34.64 1.22
CA ALA A 719 -21.61 34.41 -0.19
C ALA A 719 -20.11 34.54 -0.51
N ALA A 720 -19.43 35.54 0.07
CA ALA A 720 -17.98 35.67 -0.04
C ALA A 720 -17.23 34.48 0.58
N ALA A 721 -17.66 33.98 1.74
CA ALA A 721 -17.07 32.80 2.37
C ALA A 721 -17.23 31.53 1.52
N VAL A 722 -18.40 31.35 0.88
CA VAL A 722 -18.61 30.24 -0.06
C VAL A 722 -17.73 30.39 -1.31
N LEU A 723 -17.61 31.60 -1.87
CA LEU A 723 -16.72 31.85 -3.03
C LEU A 723 -15.26 31.61 -2.68
N PHE A 724 -14.82 32.02 -1.49
CA PHE A 724 -13.47 31.73 -0.99
C PHE A 724 -13.24 30.22 -0.87
N LEU A 725 -14.21 29.48 -0.32
CA LEU A 725 -14.12 28.01 -0.22
C LEU A 725 -14.02 27.37 -1.60
N VAL A 726 -14.84 27.78 -2.56
CA VAL A 726 -14.79 27.25 -3.94
C VAL A 726 -13.45 27.58 -4.58
N ALA A 727 -12.99 28.83 -4.48
CA ALA A 727 -11.67 29.23 -5.00
C ALA A 727 -10.56 28.37 -4.40
N PHE A 728 -10.58 28.14 -3.09
CA PHE A 728 -9.60 27.30 -2.40
C PHE A 728 -9.65 25.83 -2.85
N CYS A 729 -10.84 25.27 -3.11
CA CYS A 729 -10.96 23.92 -3.67
C CYS A 729 -10.35 23.85 -5.07
N PHE A 730 -10.60 24.85 -5.92
CA PHE A 730 -10.07 24.94 -7.28
C PHE A 730 -8.55 25.21 -7.37
N THR A 731 -7.85 25.34 -6.23
CA THR A 731 -6.38 25.28 -6.20
C THR A 731 -5.84 23.84 -6.28
N GLY A 732 -6.68 22.84 -5.98
CA GLY A 732 -6.34 21.42 -6.11
C GLY A 732 -6.43 20.95 -7.56
N SER A 733 -5.85 19.79 -7.83
CA SER A 733 -5.96 19.12 -9.13
C SER A 733 -7.37 18.55 -9.37
N ASN A 734 -7.71 18.29 -10.62
CA ASN A 734 -8.88 17.49 -11.00
C ASN A 734 -8.49 16.02 -11.20
N GLY A 735 -7.56 15.52 -10.39
CA GLY A 735 -7.04 14.15 -10.46
C GLY A 735 -8.02 13.13 -9.88
N TRP A 736 -8.06 11.96 -10.51
CA TRP A 736 -8.81 10.78 -10.09
C TRP A 736 -7.90 9.55 -10.13
N TRP A 737 -8.26 8.49 -9.40
CA TRP A 737 -7.40 7.33 -9.22
C TRP A 737 -7.27 6.48 -10.49
N TYR A 738 -6.02 6.13 -10.83
CA TYR A 738 -5.65 5.18 -11.87
C TYR A 738 -6.46 5.37 -13.16
N VAL A 739 -7.15 4.35 -13.64
CA VAL A 739 -7.96 4.36 -14.88
C VAL A 739 -9.14 5.34 -14.85
N SER A 740 -9.58 5.80 -13.68
CA SER A 740 -10.65 6.81 -13.58
C SER A 740 -10.17 8.21 -14.01
N GLY A 741 -8.85 8.43 -14.06
CA GLY A 741 -8.26 9.69 -14.52
C GLY A 741 -8.14 9.80 -16.05
N TYR A 742 -8.41 8.74 -16.80
CA TYR A 742 -8.15 8.71 -18.25
C TYR A 742 -9.08 9.68 -18.98
N GLY A 743 -8.51 10.58 -19.78
CA GLY A 743 -9.23 11.64 -20.49
C GLY A 743 -9.61 12.86 -19.65
N VAL A 744 -9.35 12.86 -18.34
CA VAL A 744 -9.68 13.98 -17.45
C VAL A 744 -8.72 15.15 -17.69
N ARG A 745 -9.27 16.37 -17.77
CA ARG A 745 -8.48 17.59 -17.88
C ARG A 745 -7.94 18.04 -16.53
N TRP A 746 -6.67 18.48 -16.52
CA TRP A 746 -5.93 18.93 -15.34
C TRP A 746 -5.80 17.88 -14.22
N PRO A 747 -5.33 16.65 -14.52
CA PRO A 747 -5.23 15.58 -13.53
C PRO A 747 -4.17 15.84 -12.45
N ASP A 748 -3.17 16.67 -12.75
CA ASP A 748 -1.95 16.90 -11.99
C ASP A 748 -1.78 18.37 -11.55
N ARG A 749 -2.69 19.26 -11.98
CA ARG A 749 -2.59 20.71 -11.75
C ARG A 749 -3.95 21.37 -11.54
N ALA A 750 -3.94 22.59 -11.03
CA ALA A 750 -5.16 23.37 -10.85
C ALA A 750 -5.81 23.75 -12.20
N PRO A 751 -7.15 23.79 -12.31
CA PRO A 751 -7.84 24.20 -13.52
C PRO A 751 -7.52 25.64 -13.99
N LEU A 752 -7.28 25.79 -15.29
CA LEU A 752 -6.91 27.06 -15.95
C LEU A 752 -7.92 27.43 -17.05
N LEU A 753 -8.15 28.73 -17.24
CA LEU A 753 -8.94 29.31 -18.33
C LEU A 753 -8.13 30.42 -19.01
N GLY A 754 -7.75 30.23 -20.28
CA GLY A 754 -6.95 31.21 -21.03
C GLY A 754 -5.60 31.55 -20.37
N GLY A 755 -4.94 30.59 -19.73
CA GLY A 755 -3.70 30.80 -18.97
C GLY A 755 -3.89 31.35 -17.55
N THR A 756 -5.09 31.79 -17.19
CA THR A 756 -5.40 32.29 -15.83
C THR A 756 -6.04 31.20 -14.96
N SER A 757 -5.70 31.15 -13.67
CA SER A 757 -6.28 30.16 -12.76
C SER A 757 -7.77 30.43 -12.52
N ILE A 758 -8.61 29.39 -12.66
CA ILE A 758 -10.04 29.47 -12.32
C ILE A 758 -10.21 29.85 -10.85
N ALA A 759 -9.35 29.34 -9.96
CA ALA A 759 -9.34 29.71 -8.55
C ALA A 759 -9.15 31.22 -8.35
N ALA A 760 -8.24 31.85 -9.10
CA ALA A 760 -7.99 33.30 -9.01
C ALA A 760 -9.21 34.13 -9.45
N LEU A 761 -9.90 33.70 -10.53
CA LEU A 761 -11.13 34.36 -10.99
C LEU A 761 -12.25 34.27 -9.94
N ILE A 762 -12.45 33.09 -9.36
CA ILE A 762 -13.47 32.88 -8.31
C ILE A 762 -13.09 33.66 -7.04
N PHE A 763 -11.80 33.72 -6.69
CA PHE A 763 -11.30 34.50 -5.57
C PHE A 763 -11.57 36.00 -5.77
N ALA A 764 -11.33 36.54 -6.98
CA ALA A 764 -11.64 37.93 -7.31
C ALA A 764 -13.14 38.25 -7.17
N LEU A 765 -14.04 37.33 -7.57
CA LEU A 765 -15.48 37.46 -7.31
C LEU A 765 -15.80 37.44 -5.81
N GLY A 766 -15.08 36.63 -5.02
CA GLY A 766 -15.16 36.62 -3.56
C GLY A 766 -14.79 37.97 -2.96
N VAL A 767 -13.68 38.58 -3.41
CA VAL A 767 -13.23 39.91 -3.00
C VAL A 767 -14.27 40.97 -3.37
N LEU A 768 -14.83 40.94 -4.59
CA LEU A 768 -15.90 41.84 -4.99
C LEU A 768 -17.13 41.70 -4.08
N CYS A 769 -17.48 40.48 -3.70
CA CYS A 769 -18.57 40.21 -2.76
C CYS A 769 -18.28 40.75 -1.35
N LEU A 770 -17.02 40.70 -0.89
CA LEU A 770 -16.59 41.35 0.36
C LEU A 770 -16.71 42.88 0.29
N LEU A 771 -16.31 43.50 -0.83
CA LEU A 771 -16.46 44.94 -1.03
C LEU A 771 -17.94 45.35 -1.02
N VAL A 772 -18.82 44.54 -1.63
CA VAL A 772 -20.27 44.73 -1.56
C VAL A 772 -20.78 44.57 -0.12
N ALA A 773 -20.29 43.59 0.63
CA ALA A 773 -20.64 43.41 2.04
C ALA A 773 -20.20 44.62 2.89
N ALA A 774 -18.96 45.11 2.71
CA ALA A 774 -18.44 46.28 3.40
C ALA A 774 -19.28 47.54 3.09
N ARG A 775 -19.61 47.76 1.81
CA ARG A 775 -20.51 48.85 1.40
C ARG A 775 -21.89 48.73 2.03
N GLN A 776 -22.45 47.52 2.11
CA GLN A 776 -23.74 47.28 2.75
C GLN A 776 -23.70 47.50 4.26
N TYR A 777 -22.59 47.15 4.92
CA TYR A 777 -22.35 47.37 6.35
C TYR A 777 -22.34 48.87 6.69
N TYR A 778 -21.51 49.66 5.99
CA TYR A 778 -21.44 51.11 6.24
C TYR A 778 -22.74 51.85 5.86
N ARG A 779 -23.55 51.32 4.94
CA ARG A 779 -24.85 51.90 4.55
C ARG A 779 -26.03 51.45 5.40
N GLU A 780 -25.86 50.45 6.28
CA GLU A 780 -26.98 49.88 7.05
C GLU A 780 -27.71 50.91 7.93
N PRO A 781 -27.03 51.83 8.64
CA PRO A 781 -27.72 52.85 9.45
C PRO A 781 -28.55 53.84 8.63
N TYR A 782 -28.24 54.00 7.33
CA TYR A 782 -28.82 55.01 6.44
C TYR A 782 -29.87 54.44 5.48
N ARG A 783 -30.34 53.20 5.71
CA ARG A 783 -31.32 52.52 4.84
C ARG A 783 -32.76 52.76 5.31
N GLU A 784 -33.57 53.34 4.43
CA GLU A 784 -35.02 53.37 4.61
C GLU A 784 -35.62 51.96 4.47
N THR A 785 -36.62 51.67 5.29
CA THR A 785 -37.16 50.32 5.58
C THR A 785 -37.91 49.64 4.42
N SER A 786 -37.85 50.15 3.18
CA SER A 786 -38.75 49.76 2.08
C SER A 786 -38.11 49.66 0.67
N SER A 787 -36.82 49.29 0.54
CA SER A 787 -36.28 48.98 -0.79
C SER A 787 -36.64 47.55 -1.22
N ALA A 788 -37.22 47.41 -2.42
CA ALA A 788 -37.43 46.11 -3.06
C ALA A 788 -36.09 45.34 -3.18
N ALA A 789 -36.15 44.00 -3.01
CA ALA A 789 -34.98 43.13 -3.10
C ALA A 789 -34.37 43.19 -4.52
N LYS A 790 -33.08 43.54 -4.62
CA LYS A 790 -32.38 43.65 -5.91
C LYS A 790 -32.08 42.25 -6.48
N PRO A 791 -31.80 42.11 -7.79
CA PRO A 791 -31.44 40.83 -8.40
C PRO A 791 -30.26 40.13 -7.71
N PHE A 792 -29.25 40.91 -7.29
CA PHE A 792 -28.10 40.41 -6.52
C PHE A 792 -28.50 39.80 -5.17
N ASP A 793 -29.53 40.35 -4.49
CA ASP A 793 -30.02 39.77 -3.24
C ASP A 793 -30.57 38.35 -3.49
N ARG A 794 -31.15 38.05 -4.67
CA ARG A 794 -31.68 36.71 -4.99
C ARG A 794 -30.56 35.66 -5.18
N ILE A 795 -29.44 36.06 -5.78
CA ILE A 795 -28.27 35.19 -5.98
C ILE A 795 -27.52 35.01 -4.65
N ALA A 796 -27.34 36.08 -3.88
CA ALA A 796 -26.70 36.06 -2.57
C ALA A 796 -27.51 35.34 -1.47
N ILE A 797 -28.77 34.96 -1.74
CA ILE A 797 -29.61 34.20 -0.79
C ILE A 797 -29.28 32.69 -0.79
N ARG A 798 -28.66 32.14 -1.84
CA ARG A 798 -28.37 30.68 -1.95
C ARG A 798 -26.96 30.34 -2.50
N PRO A 799 -25.89 30.97 -1.99
CA PRO A 799 -24.55 30.77 -2.55
C PRO A 799 -24.07 29.32 -2.43
N LEU A 800 -24.32 28.66 -1.30
CA LEU A 800 -23.93 27.26 -1.10
C LEU A 800 -24.66 26.29 -2.04
N THR A 801 -25.95 26.51 -2.29
CA THR A 801 -26.73 25.69 -3.23
C THR A 801 -26.17 25.81 -4.65
N LEU A 802 -25.84 27.02 -5.07
CA LEU A 802 -25.27 27.28 -6.39
C LEU A 802 -23.87 26.66 -6.52
N ALA A 803 -23.01 26.87 -5.52
CA ALA A 803 -21.67 26.30 -5.50
C ALA A 803 -21.70 24.76 -5.57
N ALA A 804 -22.55 24.11 -4.77
CA ALA A 804 -22.70 22.66 -4.80
C ALA A 804 -23.28 22.16 -6.13
N ALA A 805 -24.23 22.89 -6.74
CA ALA A 805 -24.76 22.55 -8.07
C ALA A 805 -23.67 22.62 -9.14
N VAL A 806 -22.88 23.71 -9.15
CA VAL A 806 -21.77 23.89 -10.11
C VAL A 806 -20.75 22.78 -9.95
N LEU A 807 -20.41 22.39 -8.71
CA LEU A 807 -19.44 21.32 -8.50
C LEU A 807 -19.96 19.96 -8.96
N VAL A 808 -21.19 19.58 -8.61
CA VAL A 808 -21.78 18.30 -9.07
C VAL A 808 -21.84 18.25 -10.59
N LEU A 809 -22.21 19.36 -11.24
CA LEU A 809 -22.19 19.47 -12.71
C LEU A 809 -20.78 19.39 -13.27
N PHE A 810 -19.80 19.98 -12.59
CA PHE A 810 -18.38 19.91 -12.98
C PHE A 810 -17.84 18.47 -12.87
N GLU A 811 -18.16 17.74 -11.81
CA GLU A 811 -17.75 16.34 -11.61
C GLU A 811 -18.34 15.41 -12.67
N VAL A 812 -19.68 15.45 -12.86
CA VAL A 812 -20.38 14.66 -13.88
C VAL A 812 -19.93 15.06 -15.28
N GLY A 813 -19.81 16.35 -15.55
CA GLY A 813 -19.35 16.89 -16.83
C GLY A 813 -17.91 16.49 -17.15
N THR A 814 -17.03 16.49 -16.15
CA THR A 814 -15.63 16.03 -16.30
C THR A 814 -15.57 14.57 -16.73
N MET A 815 -16.28 13.67 -16.02
CA MET A 815 -16.27 12.24 -16.35
C MET A 815 -16.94 11.96 -17.69
N THR A 816 -18.02 12.66 -18.00
CA THR A 816 -18.70 12.53 -19.30
C THR A 816 -17.80 13.00 -20.44
N ALA A 817 -17.15 14.16 -20.28
CA ALA A 817 -16.23 14.69 -21.28
C ALA A 817 -15.01 13.79 -21.47
N ALA A 818 -14.46 13.23 -20.38
CA ALA A 818 -13.35 12.29 -20.42
C ALA A 818 -13.71 11.01 -21.20
N ALA A 819 -14.86 10.40 -20.89
CA ALA A 819 -15.38 9.24 -21.61
C ALA A 819 -15.62 9.53 -23.09
N TRP A 820 -16.16 10.71 -23.42
CA TRP A 820 -16.38 11.13 -24.81
C TRP A 820 -15.08 11.35 -25.57
N SER A 821 -14.11 12.04 -24.96
CA SER A 821 -12.83 12.35 -25.61
C SER A 821 -11.92 11.14 -25.78
N GLN A 822 -12.05 10.14 -24.92
CA GLN A 822 -11.26 8.91 -25.00
C GLN A 822 -11.80 7.95 -26.06
N TYR A 823 -13.10 7.98 -26.40
CA TYR A 823 -13.66 7.01 -27.33
C TYR A 823 -12.95 7.05 -28.70
N PRO A 824 -12.47 5.91 -29.23
CA PRO A 824 -12.77 4.52 -28.84
C PRO A 824 -11.82 3.87 -27.81
N ALA A 825 -10.81 4.56 -27.28
CA ALA A 825 -9.91 4.05 -26.24
C ALA A 825 -10.63 3.77 -24.91
N TYR A 826 -9.95 3.04 -24.02
CA TYR A 826 -10.50 2.64 -22.73
C TYR A 826 -10.98 3.83 -21.89
N SER A 827 -12.17 3.67 -21.32
CA SER A 827 -12.67 4.50 -20.22
C SER A 827 -13.51 3.65 -19.27
N VAL A 828 -13.59 4.06 -18.00
CA VAL A 828 -14.46 3.37 -17.01
C VAL A 828 -15.91 3.31 -17.49
N ALA A 829 -16.40 4.36 -18.15
CA ALA A 829 -17.73 4.40 -18.73
C ALA A 829 -17.91 3.34 -19.82
N LEU A 830 -16.99 3.26 -20.78
CA LEU A 830 -17.04 2.28 -21.87
C LEU A 830 -16.96 0.84 -21.33
N SER A 831 -16.05 0.59 -20.38
CA SER A 831 -15.90 -0.69 -19.70
C SER A 831 -17.20 -1.15 -19.02
N ASN A 832 -17.83 -0.27 -18.22
CA ASN A 832 -19.10 -0.61 -17.57
C ASN A 832 -20.25 -0.83 -18.57
N LEU A 833 -20.29 -0.08 -19.67
CA LEU A 833 -21.29 -0.27 -20.73
C LEU A 833 -21.09 -1.61 -21.47
N ARG A 834 -19.85 -1.99 -21.77
CA ARG A 834 -19.49 -3.30 -22.34
C ARG A 834 -19.82 -4.44 -21.37
N ALA A 835 -19.56 -4.27 -20.07
CA ALA A 835 -19.91 -5.26 -19.05
C ALA A 835 -21.42 -5.50 -18.98
N LEU A 836 -22.25 -4.46 -19.11
CA LEU A 836 -23.71 -4.59 -19.20
C LEU A 836 -24.18 -5.31 -20.48
N GLN A 837 -23.34 -5.37 -21.51
CA GLN A 837 -23.57 -6.11 -22.75
C GLN A 837 -23.02 -7.56 -22.72
N GLY A 838 -22.39 -7.98 -21.62
CA GLY A 838 -21.81 -9.31 -21.47
C GLY A 838 -20.31 -9.41 -21.77
N HIS A 839 -19.60 -8.29 -21.88
CA HIS A 839 -18.15 -8.22 -22.08
C HIS A 839 -17.47 -7.59 -20.84
N PRO A 840 -17.21 -8.37 -19.76
CA PRO A 840 -16.82 -7.81 -18.47
C PRO A 840 -15.31 -7.63 -18.27
N CYS A 841 -14.45 -8.06 -19.21
CA CYS A 841 -12.99 -8.14 -18.99
C CYS A 841 -12.25 -6.81 -18.99
N ALA A 842 -12.99 -5.70 -19.20
CA ALA A 842 -12.54 -4.35 -18.95
C ALA A 842 -11.22 -4.02 -19.65
N LEU A 843 -10.15 -3.72 -18.90
CA LEU A 843 -8.89 -3.24 -19.48
C LEU A 843 -8.14 -4.35 -20.24
N ALA A 844 -8.40 -5.63 -19.93
CA ALA A 844 -7.77 -6.77 -20.61
C ALA A 844 -8.09 -6.84 -22.11
N ASP A 845 -9.26 -6.32 -22.52
CA ASP A 845 -9.70 -6.28 -23.91
C ASP A 845 -9.03 -5.16 -24.72
N ASP A 846 -8.58 -4.09 -24.04
CA ASP A 846 -8.01 -2.89 -24.68
C ASP A 846 -6.48 -2.82 -24.56
N VAL A 847 -5.85 -3.63 -23.70
CA VAL A 847 -4.39 -3.76 -23.63
C VAL A 847 -3.92 -4.76 -24.66
N LEU A 848 -2.99 -4.33 -25.52
CA LEU A 848 -2.35 -5.14 -26.55
C LEU A 848 -0.94 -5.53 -26.12
N VAL A 849 -0.56 -6.77 -26.37
CA VAL A 849 0.69 -7.39 -25.93
C VAL A 849 1.48 -7.90 -27.13
N GLU A 850 2.78 -7.64 -27.14
CA GLU A 850 3.75 -8.24 -28.08
C GLU A 850 4.47 -9.40 -27.36
N THR A 851 4.22 -10.65 -27.79
CA THR A 851 4.77 -11.84 -27.12
C THR A 851 6.16 -12.25 -27.61
N THR A 852 6.50 -11.92 -28.86
CA THR A 852 7.76 -12.33 -29.54
C THR A 852 8.41 -11.15 -30.26
N PRO A 853 9.00 -10.19 -29.53
CA PRO A 853 9.51 -8.94 -30.12
C PRO A 853 10.65 -9.11 -31.12
N GLU A 854 11.41 -10.20 -31.03
CA GLU A 854 12.53 -10.54 -31.91
C GLU A 854 12.09 -10.85 -33.35
N ASP A 855 10.86 -11.31 -33.56
CA ASP A 855 10.30 -11.65 -34.87
C ASP A 855 9.67 -10.46 -35.58
N SER A 856 9.43 -9.37 -34.85
CA SER A 856 8.85 -8.13 -35.35
C SER A 856 9.88 -7.19 -36.01
N LEU A 857 11.20 -7.44 -35.85
CA LEU A 857 12.27 -6.55 -36.32
C LEU A 857 12.25 -6.40 -37.84
N LEU A 858 12.17 -5.15 -38.31
CA LEU A 858 12.28 -4.87 -39.75
C LEU A 858 13.69 -5.16 -40.24
N GLN A 859 13.79 -5.64 -41.48
CA GLN A 859 15.07 -5.99 -42.11
C GLN A 859 15.55 -4.86 -43.03
N PRO A 860 16.85 -4.54 -43.08
CA PRO A 860 17.37 -3.53 -43.99
C PRO A 860 17.29 -4.01 -45.45
N TYR A 861 17.08 -3.09 -46.39
CA TYR A 861 17.13 -3.38 -47.83
C TYR A 861 18.54 -3.76 -48.30
N THR A 862 19.56 -3.20 -47.65
CA THR A 862 20.99 -3.30 -48.00
C THR A 862 21.81 -3.62 -46.76
N GLY A 863 22.81 -4.49 -46.90
CA GLY A 863 23.69 -4.91 -45.80
C GLY A 863 23.12 -6.05 -44.95
N THR A 864 23.84 -6.39 -43.89
CA THR A 864 23.39 -7.38 -42.89
C THR A 864 22.55 -6.71 -41.80
N PRO A 865 21.77 -7.47 -41.00
CA PRO A 865 21.08 -6.90 -39.84
C PRO A 865 22.03 -6.21 -38.85
N ALA A 866 23.28 -6.68 -38.72
CA ALA A 866 24.28 -6.08 -37.83
C ALA A 866 24.65 -4.64 -38.24
N ASP A 867 24.72 -4.39 -39.55
CA ASP A 867 25.14 -3.11 -40.14
C ASP A 867 23.97 -2.15 -40.38
N GLY A 868 22.74 -2.63 -40.18
CA GLY A 868 21.51 -1.91 -40.54
C GLY A 868 21.37 -0.53 -39.86
N LEU A 869 21.95 -0.34 -38.68
CA LEU A 869 21.90 0.95 -37.98
C LEU A 869 22.96 1.96 -38.45
N SER A 870 24.02 1.54 -39.15
CA SER A 870 25.22 2.37 -39.38
C SER A 870 25.42 2.73 -40.86
N ALA A 871 24.40 3.25 -41.55
CA ALA A 871 24.55 3.70 -42.94
C ALA A 871 25.45 4.95 -43.04
N ASP A 872 25.24 5.91 -42.13
CA ASP A 872 26.13 7.03 -41.85
C ASP A 872 26.16 7.22 -40.33
N ASN A 873 27.33 7.14 -39.72
CA ASN A 873 27.47 7.13 -38.26
C ASN A 873 28.72 7.89 -37.84
N THR A 874 28.51 8.93 -37.03
CA THR A 874 29.54 9.67 -36.31
C THR A 874 29.18 9.73 -34.83
N GLY A 875 30.02 9.17 -33.96
CA GLY A 875 29.84 9.28 -32.50
C GLY A 875 28.89 8.26 -31.85
N PHE A 876 28.21 7.38 -32.61
CA PHE A 876 27.45 6.27 -32.03
C PHE A 876 28.25 4.96 -32.01
N THR A 877 28.20 4.25 -30.89
CA THR A 877 28.90 2.98 -30.67
C THR A 877 27.96 1.90 -30.13
N PRO A 878 28.29 0.60 -30.30
CA PRO A 878 27.47 -0.50 -29.78
C PRO A 878 27.28 -0.51 -28.25
N ASN A 879 28.19 0.10 -27.50
CA ASN A 879 28.16 0.16 -26.04
C ASN A 879 27.92 1.59 -25.50
N GLY A 880 27.49 2.52 -26.35
CA GLY A 880 27.26 3.93 -25.99
C GLY A 880 25.91 4.17 -25.30
N VAL A 881 25.60 3.36 -24.28
CA VAL A 881 24.38 3.51 -23.44
C VAL A 881 24.80 4.03 -22.07
N GLY A 882 24.20 5.14 -21.63
CA GLY A 882 24.50 5.75 -20.34
C GLY A 882 23.69 5.17 -19.19
N ASP A 883 23.70 5.88 -18.06
CA ASP A 883 22.91 5.49 -16.90
C ASP A 883 21.40 5.49 -17.22
N LEU A 884 20.76 4.35 -16.99
CA LEU A 884 19.34 4.11 -17.22
C LEU A 884 18.49 4.50 -16.00
N ALA A 885 19.11 4.88 -14.88
CA ALA A 885 18.41 5.31 -13.70
C ALA A 885 17.64 6.63 -13.97
N PRO A 886 16.35 6.70 -13.59
CA PRO A 886 15.61 7.95 -13.64
C PRO A 886 16.19 8.96 -12.65
N GLU A 887 16.56 10.16 -13.14
CA GLU A 887 16.95 11.28 -12.28
C GLU A 887 15.72 11.84 -11.55
N GLY A 888 15.81 12.01 -10.23
CA GLY A 888 14.79 12.74 -9.47
C GLY A 888 13.55 11.94 -9.07
N ALA A 889 13.69 10.66 -8.70
CA ALA A 889 12.69 9.96 -7.90
C ALA A 889 12.53 10.67 -6.54
N VAL A 890 11.79 11.76 -6.52
CA VAL A 890 11.29 12.39 -5.30
C VAL A 890 10.34 11.38 -4.68
N PRO A 891 10.42 11.10 -3.37
CA PRO A 891 9.43 10.30 -2.67
C PRO A 891 8.06 11.00 -2.81
N GLY A 892 7.29 10.62 -3.81
CA GLY A 892 5.90 11.05 -3.97
C GLY A 892 5.12 10.54 -2.77
N GLY A 893 4.36 11.43 -2.12
CA GLY A 893 3.68 11.21 -0.84
C GLY A 893 2.52 10.20 -0.86
N GLY A 894 2.79 8.96 -1.29
CA GLY A 894 2.04 7.77 -0.92
C GLY A 894 2.65 7.16 0.33
N SER A 895 1.88 7.04 1.40
CA SER A 895 2.37 6.62 2.71
C SER A 895 2.67 5.12 2.77
N GLY A 896 3.86 4.75 2.30
CA GLY A 896 4.57 3.51 2.63
C GLY A 896 5.92 3.89 3.24
N GLY A 897 6.06 3.79 4.56
CA GLY A 897 7.27 4.14 5.29
C GLY A 897 8.39 3.10 5.13
N GLY A 898 8.90 2.92 3.91
CA GLY A 898 10.03 2.04 3.63
C GLY A 898 11.11 2.77 2.82
N THR A 899 12.32 2.89 3.38
CA THR A 899 13.53 3.38 2.71
C THR A 899 14.17 2.30 1.82
N GLN A 900 13.39 1.65 0.96
CA GLN A 900 13.95 0.79 -0.09
C GLN A 900 14.23 1.62 -1.35
N LYS A 901 15.49 1.60 -1.80
CA LYS A 901 15.86 2.11 -3.12
C LYS A 901 15.03 1.37 -4.18
N PRO A 902 14.50 2.05 -5.21
CA PRO A 902 13.80 1.38 -6.29
C PRO A 902 14.70 0.32 -6.91
N THR A 903 14.14 -0.85 -7.19
CA THR A 903 14.79 -1.83 -8.06
C THR A 903 15.00 -1.15 -9.42
N PRO A 904 16.20 -1.18 -10.00
CA PRO A 904 16.41 -0.61 -11.33
C PRO A 904 15.45 -1.27 -12.33
N PRO A 905 14.96 -0.53 -13.34
CA PRO A 905 14.22 -1.15 -14.44
C PRO A 905 15.03 -2.30 -15.05
N PRO A 906 14.39 -3.33 -15.63
CA PRO A 906 15.09 -4.40 -16.33
C PRO A 906 16.06 -3.80 -17.35
N GLY A 907 17.35 -4.11 -17.20
CA GLY A 907 18.44 -3.55 -18.02
C GLY A 907 19.40 -2.61 -17.26
N GLY A 908 19.05 -2.13 -16.07
CA GLY A 908 19.94 -1.37 -15.18
C GLY A 908 20.64 -2.25 -14.13
N GLY A 909 21.33 -3.31 -14.55
CA GLY A 909 22.13 -4.10 -13.61
C GLY A 909 23.28 -3.26 -13.02
N PRO A 910 23.67 -3.45 -11.74
CA PRO A 910 24.93 -2.94 -11.21
C PRO A 910 26.10 -3.38 -12.11
N THR A 911 27.14 -2.56 -12.18
CA THR A 911 28.37 -2.71 -12.98
C THR A 911 29.17 -4.01 -12.78
N ASP A 912 28.72 -4.88 -11.86
CA ASP A 912 29.48 -6.02 -11.35
C ASP A 912 28.92 -7.39 -11.79
N LYS A 913 27.97 -7.44 -12.74
CA LYS A 913 27.55 -8.70 -13.37
C LYS A 913 28.49 -9.09 -14.53
N PRO A 914 28.65 -10.39 -14.83
CA PRO A 914 29.42 -10.83 -15.99
C PRO A 914 28.87 -10.14 -17.26
N LYS A 915 29.75 -9.54 -18.06
CA LYS A 915 29.39 -8.93 -19.34
C LYS A 915 28.63 -9.98 -20.16
N ALA A 916 27.44 -9.61 -20.64
CA ALA A 916 26.67 -10.48 -21.52
C ALA A 916 27.54 -10.89 -22.73
N ASP A 917 27.30 -12.09 -23.26
CA ASP A 917 27.90 -12.50 -24.54
C ASP A 917 27.68 -11.38 -25.58
N PRO A 918 28.70 -11.01 -26.38
CA PRO A 918 28.54 -9.96 -27.36
C PRO A 918 27.36 -10.24 -28.31
N GLY A 919 26.48 -9.25 -28.47
CA GLY A 919 25.37 -9.28 -29.41
C GLY A 919 25.83 -9.20 -30.87
N ILE A 920 24.87 -9.07 -31.78
CA ILE A 920 25.09 -9.17 -33.24
C ILE A 920 26.10 -8.15 -33.79
N ASN A 921 26.22 -6.97 -33.17
CA ASN A 921 27.18 -5.92 -33.52
C ASN A 921 28.26 -5.69 -32.43
N GLY A 922 28.46 -6.67 -31.55
CA GLY A 922 29.47 -6.61 -30.48
C GLY A 922 29.05 -5.84 -29.22
N SER A 923 27.79 -5.43 -29.10
CA SER A 923 27.25 -4.81 -27.88
C SER A 923 27.20 -5.80 -26.72
N THR A 924 27.56 -5.37 -25.51
CA THR A 924 27.41 -6.15 -24.26
C THR A 924 26.29 -5.60 -23.38
N ILE A 925 25.45 -4.70 -23.91
CA ILE A 925 24.35 -4.07 -23.17
C ILE A 925 23.16 -5.03 -23.09
N ALA A 926 22.56 -5.14 -21.90
CA ALA A 926 21.34 -5.91 -21.72
C ALA A 926 20.15 -5.21 -22.38
N LEU A 927 19.47 -5.91 -23.28
CA LEU A 927 18.29 -5.41 -23.96
C LEU A 927 17.01 -5.58 -23.11
N PRO A 928 16.07 -4.62 -23.19
CA PRO A 928 14.77 -4.73 -22.52
C PRO A 928 13.82 -5.67 -23.27
N TYR A 929 12.68 -5.95 -22.66
CA TYR A 929 11.52 -6.57 -23.30
C TYR A 929 11.70 -7.99 -23.87
N GLY A 930 12.81 -8.65 -23.58
CA GLY A 930 13.13 -9.95 -24.16
C GLY A 930 13.71 -9.89 -25.58
N LEU A 931 14.10 -8.71 -26.07
CA LEU A 931 14.79 -8.59 -27.36
C LEU A 931 16.09 -9.40 -27.34
N ASP A 932 16.26 -10.29 -28.32
CA ASP A 932 17.45 -11.14 -28.44
C ASP A 932 18.68 -10.31 -28.88
N PRO A 933 19.75 -10.22 -28.06
CA PRO A 933 20.99 -9.52 -28.42
C PRO A 933 21.68 -10.09 -29.66
N LYS A 934 21.45 -11.37 -29.99
CA LYS A 934 22.02 -12.01 -31.19
C LYS A 934 21.31 -11.64 -32.48
N ARG A 935 20.13 -11.01 -32.41
CA ARG A 935 19.34 -10.54 -33.56
C ARG A 935 19.19 -9.02 -33.61
N THR A 936 19.39 -8.34 -32.47
CA THR A 936 19.08 -6.92 -32.33
C THR A 936 20.36 -6.09 -32.18
N PRO A 937 20.78 -5.31 -33.19
CA PRO A 937 21.86 -4.35 -33.03
C PRO A 937 21.41 -3.16 -32.17
N ILE A 938 22.34 -2.53 -31.48
CA ILE A 938 22.13 -1.29 -30.71
C ILE A 938 23.21 -0.30 -31.08
N LEU A 939 22.86 0.98 -31.18
CA LEU A 939 23.83 2.07 -31.25
C LEU A 939 23.40 3.19 -30.31
N GLY A 940 24.34 3.73 -29.55
CA GLY A 940 24.13 4.91 -28.71
C GLY A 940 25.35 5.81 -28.66
N ASN A 941 25.16 7.07 -28.28
CA ASN A 941 26.20 8.10 -28.29
C ASN A 941 26.75 8.47 -26.90
N TYR A 942 26.38 7.74 -25.84
CA TYR A 942 26.94 7.99 -24.52
C TYR A 942 28.44 7.68 -24.50
N THR A 943 29.22 8.58 -23.90
CA THR A 943 30.65 8.38 -23.67
C THR A 943 31.05 8.95 -22.31
N THR A 944 32.06 8.35 -21.68
CA THR A 944 32.72 8.88 -20.48
C THR A 944 33.89 9.82 -20.82
N THR A 945 34.26 9.92 -22.10
CA THR A 945 35.25 10.89 -22.61
C THR A 945 34.60 12.24 -22.91
N GLN A 946 35.35 13.21 -23.48
CA GLN A 946 34.76 14.46 -23.94
C GLN A 946 33.60 14.18 -24.92
N PRO A 947 32.37 14.68 -24.65
CA PRO A 947 31.25 14.60 -25.56
C PRO A 947 31.59 15.31 -26.88
N GLN A 948 31.20 14.71 -28.00
CA GLN A 948 31.33 15.27 -29.34
C GLN A 948 29.96 15.25 -30.00
N PRO A 949 29.66 16.20 -30.92
CA PRO A 949 28.46 16.13 -31.74
C PRO A 949 28.37 14.77 -32.45
N ALA A 950 27.24 14.09 -32.26
CA ALA A 950 26.98 12.76 -32.80
C ALA A 950 25.83 12.82 -33.82
N HIS A 951 25.98 12.07 -34.91
CA HIS A 951 25.01 11.94 -35.99
C HIS A 951 24.87 10.48 -36.39
N LEU A 952 23.64 10.03 -36.60
CA LEU A 952 23.32 8.69 -37.06
C LEU A 952 22.23 8.75 -38.13
N THR A 953 22.46 8.12 -39.27
CA THR A 953 21.43 7.75 -40.24
C THR A 953 21.49 6.24 -40.47
N THR A 954 20.36 5.56 -40.29
CA THR A 954 20.28 4.12 -40.50
C THR A 954 20.11 3.76 -41.98
N GLN A 955 20.28 2.48 -42.31
CA GLN A 955 19.84 1.94 -43.60
C GLN A 955 18.32 2.09 -43.75
N TRP A 956 17.83 1.98 -44.98
CA TRP A 956 16.40 1.85 -45.25
C TRP A 956 15.91 0.46 -44.85
N TYR A 957 14.97 0.39 -43.92
CA TYR A 957 14.29 -0.82 -43.47
C TYR A 957 13.05 -1.10 -44.33
N ARG A 958 12.85 -2.37 -44.68
CA ARG A 958 11.71 -2.87 -45.45
C ARG A 958 10.44 -2.78 -44.62
N MET A 959 9.39 -2.23 -45.21
CA MET A 959 8.03 -2.29 -44.67
C MET A 959 7.06 -2.42 -45.84
N ASP A 960 5.94 -3.10 -45.67
CA ASP A 960 4.82 -2.99 -46.60
C ASP A 960 3.62 -2.41 -45.83
N LEU A 961 3.45 -1.09 -45.89
CA LEU A 961 2.37 -0.43 -45.18
C LEU A 961 1.00 -0.89 -45.69
N ALA A 962 0.87 -1.15 -46.99
CA ALA A 962 -0.41 -1.53 -47.58
C ALA A 962 -0.84 -2.93 -47.13
N ALA A 963 0.11 -3.87 -47.04
CA ALA A 963 -0.15 -5.18 -46.45
C ALA A 963 -0.41 -5.09 -44.93
N ALA A 964 0.40 -4.30 -44.20
CA ALA A 964 0.24 -4.14 -42.75
C ALA A 964 -1.13 -3.55 -42.37
N GLN A 965 -1.64 -2.58 -43.14
CA GLN A 965 -2.96 -1.98 -42.89
C GLN A 965 -4.14 -2.92 -43.17
N GLN A 966 -3.94 -4.02 -43.90
CA GLN A 966 -4.98 -5.02 -44.16
C GLN A 966 -5.10 -6.08 -43.06
N ASP A 967 -4.05 -6.26 -42.25
CA ASP A 967 -4.02 -7.21 -41.15
C ASP A 967 -4.37 -6.49 -39.84
N PRO A 968 -5.46 -6.89 -39.15
CA PRO A 968 -5.90 -6.24 -37.92
C PRO A 968 -4.95 -6.42 -36.74
N THR A 969 -3.90 -7.25 -36.85
CA THR A 969 -2.90 -7.47 -35.79
C THR A 969 -1.79 -6.42 -35.77
N TYR A 970 -1.63 -5.67 -36.87
CA TYR A 970 -0.68 -4.58 -37.00
C TYR A 970 -1.36 -3.23 -36.78
N HIS A 971 -0.91 -2.50 -35.77
CA HIS A 971 -1.49 -1.18 -35.42
C HIS A 971 -0.46 -0.04 -35.38
N ILE A 972 0.78 -0.36 -35.04
CA ILE A 972 1.83 0.61 -34.71
C ILE A 972 3.19 0.09 -35.21
N VAL A 973 4.09 0.99 -35.59
CA VAL A 973 5.54 0.74 -35.69
C VAL A 973 6.19 1.15 -34.37
N ILE A 974 7.10 0.33 -33.85
CA ILE A 974 7.77 0.61 -32.58
C ILE A 974 9.24 0.95 -32.78
N LEU A 975 9.69 1.98 -32.07
CA LEU A 975 11.10 2.27 -31.85
C LEU A 975 11.46 1.99 -30.39
N THR A 976 12.35 1.03 -30.11
CA THR A 976 12.92 0.89 -28.75
C THR A 976 14.12 1.81 -28.62
N VAL A 977 14.06 2.71 -27.65
CA VAL A 977 15.04 3.76 -27.43
C VAL A 977 15.38 3.90 -25.94
N ALA A 978 16.55 4.45 -25.66
CA ALA A 978 16.94 4.91 -24.33
C ALA A 978 17.56 6.31 -24.41
N GLY A 979 17.71 6.97 -23.26
CA GLY A 979 18.19 8.34 -23.17
C GLY A 979 17.09 9.39 -23.34
N ARG A 980 17.48 10.66 -23.49
CA ARG A 980 16.57 11.82 -23.58
C ARG A 980 16.36 12.21 -25.04
N ILE A 981 15.11 12.27 -25.46
CA ILE A 981 14.73 12.58 -26.84
C ILE A 981 13.87 13.84 -26.82
N ALA A 982 14.21 14.79 -27.68
CA ALA A 982 13.45 16.03 -27.82
C ALA A 982 12.02 15.73 -28.30
N GLY A 983 11.05 16.46 -27.77
CA GLY A 983 9.66 16.26 -28.14
C GLY A 983 8.72 17.27 -27.50
N GLN A 984 7.42 17.02 -27.63
CA GLN A 984 6.39 17.80 -26.96
C GLN A 984 5.47 16.87 -26.18
N ASP A 985 5.19 17.20 -24.93
CA ASP A 985 4.18 16.53 -24.10
C ASP A 985 3.19 17.56 -23.54
N GLN A 986 1.91 17.39 -23.87
CA GLN A 986 0.81 18.28 -23.46
C GLN A 986 1.09 19.79 -23.67
N GLY A 987 1.85 20.14 -24.71
CA GLY A 987 2.23 21.52 -25.05
C GLY A 987 3.48 22.05 -24.34
N HIS A 988 4.19 21.21 -23.58
CA HIS A 988 5.50 21.50 -23.00
C HIS A 988 6.60 20.87 -23.85
N GLU A 989 7.66 21.64 -24.10
CA GLU A 989 8.84 21.15 -24.82
C GLU A 989 9.72 20.32 -23.89
N ILE A 990 10.13 19.14 -24.37
CA ILE A 990 11.05 18.24 -23.69
C ILE A 990 12.40 18.41 -24.36
N GLU A 991 13.42 18.76 -23.57
CA GLU A 991 14.80 18.83 -24.04
C GLU A 991 15.39 17.42 -24.21
N GLY A 992 16.18 17.22 -25.26
CA GLY A 992 16.89 15.97 -25.52
C GLY A 992 17.49 15.93 -26.93
N ALA A 993 18.00 14.77 -27.33
CA ALA A 993 18.49 14.53 -28.68
C ALA A 993 17.37 14.55 -29.73
N ASP A 994 17.63 15.07 -30.92
CA ASP A 994 16.65 15.05 -32.02
C ASP A 994 16.65 13.65 -32.66
N LEU A 995 15.46 13.05 -32.73
CA LEU A 995 15.23 11.77 -33.39
C LEU A 995 14.08 11.95 -34.38
N ARG A 996 14.33 11.60 -35.64
CA ARG A 996 13.36 11.66 -36.73
C ARG A 996 13.25 10.32 -37.43
N VAL A 997 12.05 10.03 -37.89
CA VAL A 997 11.75 8.89 -38.75
C VAL A 997 11.47 9.43 -40.14
N GLU A 998 12.19 8.93 -41.13
CA GLU A 998 11.96 9.27 -42.52
C GLU A 998 11.27 8.13 -43.25
N PHE A 999 10.31 8.49 -44.10
CA PHE A 999 9.51 7.56 -44.88
C PHE A 999 9.79 7.76 -46.37
N ALA A 1000 9.90 6.66 -47.10
CA ALA A 1000 10.09 6.67 -48.55
C ALA A 1000 9.31 5.55 -49.24
N HIS A 1001 9.12 5.73 -50.54
CA HIS A 1001 8.79 4.66 -51.47
C HIS A 1001 10.05 4.29 -52.26
N ARG A 1002 10.42 3.03 -52.23
CA ARG A 1002 11.52 2.43 -52.97
C ARG A 1002 10.95 1.66 -54.15
N ALA A 1003 11.33 2.03 -55.37
CA ALA A 1003 10.96 1.29 -56.58
C ALA A 1003 11.83 0.02 -56.74
N ASP A 1004 11.42 -0.87 -57.64
CA ASP A 1004 12.09 -2.16 -57.90
C ASP A 1004 13.53 -1.98 -58.41
N ASP A 1005 13.83 -0.86 -59.07
CA ASP A 1005 15.17 -0.47 -59.51
C ASP A 1005 16.09 0.02 -58.35
N GLY A 1006 15.55 0.09 -57.14
CA GLY A 1006 16.24 0.50 -55.92
C GLY A 1006 16.22 2.00 -55.64
N THR A 1007 15.63 2.83 -56.52
CA THR A 1007 15.50 4.27 -56.31
C THR A 1007 14.52 4.58 -55.18
N THR A 1008 14.89 5.49 -54.28
CA THR A 1008 14.07 5.90 -53.13
C THR A 1008 13.53 7.31 -53.31
N SER A 1009 12.20 7.46 -53.31
CA SER A 1009 11.52 8.75 -53.30
C SER A 1009 11.02 9.08 -51.90
N PRO A 1010 11.45 10.19 -51.27
CA PRO A 1010 11.02 10.58 -49.94
C PRO A 1010 9.52 10.93 -49.93
N LEU A 1011 8.82 10.51 -48.89
CA LEU A 1011 7.38 10.76 -48.70
C LEU A 1011 7.10 11.71 -47.53
N GLY A 1012 8.02 11.83 -46.57
CA GLY A 1012 7.91 12.73 -45.43
C GLY A 1012 8.76 12.29 -44.25
N THR A 1013 8.73 13.08 -43.19
CA THR A 1013 9.41 12.78 -41.92
C THR A 1013 8.45 12.99 -40.75
N LEU A 1014 8.72 12.30 -39.63
CA LEU A 1014 7.93 12.39 -38.41
C LEU A 1014 8.86 12.38 -37.19
N THR A 1015 8.59 13.27 -36.25
CA THR A 1015 9.15 13.21 -34.90
C THR A 1015 8.34 12.19 -34.08
N PRO A 1016 8.97 11.16 -33.49
CA PRO A 1016 8.28 10.20 -32.64
C PRO A 1016 7.55 10.87 -31.48
N PRO A 1017 6.45 10.27 -30.98
CA PRO A 1017 5.76 10.81 -29.81
C PRO A 1017 6.62 10.71 -28.54
N ALA A 1018 6.38 11.64 -27.62
CA ALA A 1018 6.99 11.58 -26.29
C ALA A 1018 6.28 10.51 -25.43
N VAL A 1019 7.09 9.64 -24.82
CA VAL A 1019 6.65 8.64 -23.84
C VAL A 1019 7.52 8.80 -22.59
N GLY A 1020 6.89 8.78 -21.42
CA GLY A 1020 7.57 8.95 -20.13
C GLY A 1020 8.57 7.83 -19.79
N GLY A 1021 9.42 8.08 -18.79
CA GLY A 1021 10.41 7.11 -18.30
C GLY A 1021 11.82 7.26 -18.85
N ALA A 1022 12.14 8.35 -19.54
CA ALA A 1022 13.53 8.72 -19.83
C ALA A 1022 14.33 8.90 -18.52
N PRO A 1023 15.65 8.57 -18.49
CA PRO A 1023 16.47 8.08 -19.60
C PRO A 1023 16.40 6.55 -19.81
N GLY A 1024 15.56 5.82 -19.06
CA GLY A 1024 15.41 4.38 -19.21
C GLY A 1024 14.90 3.93 -20.59
N TRP A 1025 15.08 2.62 -20.86
CA TRP A 1025 14.54 1.97 -22.05
C TRP A 1025 13.02 2.12 -22.13
N ARG A 1026 12.53 2.49 -23.32
CA ARG A 1026 11.09 2.64 -23.61
C ARG A 1026 10.79 2.41 -25.08
N ASN A 1027 9.53 2.08 -25.36
CA ASN A 1027 9.01 1.96 -26.71
C ASN A 1027 8.32 3.26 -27.13
N LEU A 1028 8.65 3.78 -28.31
CA LEU A 1028 7.93 4.90 -28.93
C LEU A 1028 7.02 4.34 -30.04
N PRO A 1029 5.69 4.33 -29.84
CA PRO A 1029 4.76 3.79 -30.82
C PRO A 1029 4.37 4.84 -31.86
N ILE A 1030 4.43 4.46 -33.14
CA ILE A 1030 4.02 5.29 -34.28
C ILE A 1030 2.82 4.60 -34.95
N PRO A 1031 1.60 5.14 -34.78
CA PRO A 1031 0.40 4.58 -35.41
C PRO A 1031 0.51 4.49 -36.93
N LEU A 1032 0.02 3.39 -37.51
CA LEU A 1032 0.10 3.16 -38.96
C LEU A 1032 -0.67 4.19 -39.80
N ASP A 1033 -1.68 4.84 -39.23
CA ASP A 1033 -2.46 5.90 -39.87
C ASP A 1033 -1.72 7.26 -39.92
N ARG A 1034 -0.64 7.41 -39.14
CA ARG A 1034 0.26 8.57 -39.18
C ARG A 1034 1.37 8.45 -40.23
N ILE A 1035 1.54 7.26 -40.81
CA ILE A 1035 2.58 6.98 -41.81
C ILE A 1035 2.04 7.36 -43.21
N PRO A 1036 2.82 8.08 -44.05
CA PRO A 1036 2.39 8.43 -45.40
C PRO A 1036 2.03 7.19 -46.25
N ASN A 1037 0.93 7.28 -47.00
CA ASN A 1037 0.53 6.22 -47.92
C ASN A 1037 1.64 5.91 -48.94
N ARG A 1038 1.75 4.63 -49.35
CA ARG A 1038 2.80 4.07 -50.22
C ARG A 1038 4.19 3.98 -49.59
N THR A 1039 4.30 4.15 -48.27
CA THR A 1039 5.57 3.88 -47.57
C THR A 1039 5.92 2.41 -47.67
N ASN A 1040 7.12 2.12 -48.20
CA ASN A 1040 7.71 0.77 -48.15
C ASN A 1040 9.16 0.75 -47.64
N ALA A 1041 9.68 1.92 -47.26
CA ALA A 1041 11.02 2.10 -46.72
C ALA A 1041 10.99 3.10 -45.55
N ILE A 1042 11.59 2.72 -44.43
CA ILE A 1042 11.71 3.56 -43.21
C ILE A 1042 13.17 3.66 -42.78
N ARG A 1043 13.62 4.83 -42.33
CA ARG A 1043 14.93 4.96 -41.65
C ARG A 1043 14.87 5.92 -40.48
N LEU A 1044 15.82 5.78 -39.56
CA LEU A 1044 15.98 6.66 -38.41
C LEU A 1044 17.13 7.63 -38.67
N VAL A 1045 16.93 8.89 -38.27
CA VAL A 1045 17.95 9.94 -38.27
C VAL A 1045 18.01 10.52 -36.87
N ALA A 1046 19.17 10.47 -36.22
CA ALA A 1046 19.38 10.95 -34.87
C ALA A 1046 20.58 11.90 -34.78
N THR A 1047 20.42 12.99 -34.04
CA THR A 1047 21.49 13.95 -33.76
C THR A 1047 21.51 14.34 -32.29
N SER A 1048 22.71 14.48 -31.73
CA SER A 1048 22.92 14.94 -30.36
C SER A 1048 24.16 15.82 -30.32
N ASP A 1049 24.00 17.05 -29.85
CA ASP A 1049 25.01 18.11 -29.79
C ASP A 1049 25.24 18.62 -28.36
N ASP A 1050 24.79 17.88 -27.34
CA ASP A 1050 24.91 18.27 -25.93
C ASP A 1050 26.38 18.25 -25.47
N PRO A 1051 26.95 19.42 -25.13
CA PRO A 1051 28.34 19.50 -24.68
C PRO A 1051 28.54 18.92 -23.28
N THR A 1052 27.47 18.66 -22.52
CA THR A 1052 27.57 18.11 -21.16
C THR A 1052 27.66 16.59 -21.12
N GLY A 1053 27.30 15.89 -22.21
CA GLY A 1053 27.25 14.44 -22.29
C GLY A 1053 26.14 13.81 -21.44
N LYS A 1054 25.28 14.63 -20.83
CA LYS A 1054 24.15 14.18 -20.00
C LYS A 1054 22.94 13.81 -20.85
N GLN A 1055 22.80 14.43 -22.02
CA GLN A 1055 21.77 14.11 -23.01
C GLN A 1055 22.34 13.17 -24.06
N TRP A 1056 22.19 11.88 -23.81
CA TRP A 1056 22.52 10.82 -24.76
C TRP A 1056 21.25 10.15 -25.28
N ILE A 1057 21.38 9.41 -26.38
CA ILE A 1057 20.33 8.61 -27.00
C ILE A 1057 20.93 7.27 -27.44
N ALA A 1058 20.15 6.20 -27.26
CA ALA A 1058 20.42 4.91 -27.88
C ALA A 1058 19.18 4.41 -28.62
N VAL A 1059 19.41 3.76 -29.76
CA VAL A 1059 18.36 3.29 -30.66
C VAL A 1059 18.59 1.83 -31.07
N THR A 1060 17.49 1.16 -31.37
CA THR A 1060 17.42 -0.17 -31.98
C THR A 1060 16.70 -0.07 -33.33
N PRO A 1061 16.72 -1.11 -34.19
CA PRO A 1061 15.96 -1.09 -35.43
C PRO A 1061 14.46 -0.89 -35.21
N PRO A 1062 13.76 -0.23 -36.15
CA PRO A 1062 12.30 -0.18 -36.11
C PRO A 1062 11.72 -1.59 -36.24
N ARG A 1063 10.61 -1.84 -35.54
CA ARG A 1063 9.89 -3.13 -35.61
C ARG A 1063 8.39 -2.94 -35.83
N LEU A 1064 7.77 -3.92 -36.46
CA LEU A 1064 6.34 -3.96 -36.72
C LEU A 1064 5.73 -5.13 -35.91
N PRO A 1065 5.25 -4.88 -34.68
CA PRO A 1065 4.77 -5.92 -33.77
C PRO A 1065 3.45 -6.55 -34.21
N HIS A 1066 3.36 -7.88 -34.10
CA HIS A 1066 2.09 -8.58 -34.08
C HIS A 1066 1.48 -8.52 -32.68
N LEU A 1067 0.31 -7.89 -32.55
CA LEU A 1067 -0.31 -7.61 -31.25
C LEU A 1067 -1.53 -8.49 -30.99
N ALA A 1068 -1.65 -8.97 -29.76
CA ALA A 1068 -2.83 -9.71 -29.27
C ALA A 1068 -3.34 -9.08 -27.97
N THR A 1069 -4.62 -9.22 -27.65
CA THR A 1069 -5.17 -8.66 -26.40
C THR A 1069 -4.57 -9.36 -25.18
N LEU A 1070 -4.42 -8.64 -24.07
CA LEU A 1070 -3.96 -9.21 -22.80
C LEU A 1070 -4.83 -10.38 -22.38
N ASP A 1071 -6.16 -10.27 -22.57
CA ASP A 1071 -7.09 -11.35 -22.27
C ASP A 1071 -6.77 -12.64 -23.04
N SER A 1072 -6.39 -12.54 -24.32
CA SER A 1072 -6.02 -13.70 -25.13
C SER A 1072 -4.66 -14.31 -24.77
N VAL A 1073 -3.73 -13.49 -24.27
CA VAL A 1073 -2.35 -13.93 -23.93
C VAL A 1073 -2.29 -14.53 -22.52
N VAL A 1074 -2.92 -13.87 -21.55
CA VAL A 1074 -2.91 -14.29 -20.13
C VAL A 1074 -4.02 -15.32 -19.87
N GLY A 1075 -5.15 -15.20 -20.56
CA GLY A 1075 -6.32 -16.04 -20.31
C GLY A 1075 -6.97 -15.80 -18.93
N HIS A 1076 -7.85 -16.73 -18.56
CA HIS A 1076 -8.64 -16.67 -17.31
C HIS A 1076 -8.29 -17.78 -16.32
N THR A 1077 -7.31 -18.63 -16.65
CA THR A 1077 -6.94 -19.81 -15.84
C THR A 1077 -5.57 -19.68 -15.20
N ASP A 1078 -4.63 -19.06 -15.90
CA ASP A 1078 -3.27 -18.89 -15.42
C ASP A 1078 -3.28 -18.05 -14.13
N PRO A 1079 -2.52 -18.42 -13.09
CA PRO A 1079 -2.46 -17.64 -11.86
C PRO A 1079 -1.69 -16.35 -12.09
N VAL A 1080 -2.31 -15.23 -11.72
CA VAL A 1080 -1.80 -13.88 -11.92
C VAL A 1080 -1.57 -13.20 -10.57
N LEU A 1081 -0.40 -12.59 -10.38
CA LEU A 1081 -0.21 -11.60 -9.33
C LEU A 1081 -0.69 -10.24 -9.84
N THR A 1082 -1.95 -9.90 -9.59
CA THR A 1082 -2.46 -8.56 -9.86
C THR A 1082 -2.10 -7.63 -8.71
N ASP A 1083 -1.29 -6.61 -8.94
CA ASP A 1083 -0.97 -5.60 -7.92
C ASP A 1083 -2.26 -4.89 -7.46
N PHE A 1084 -2.29 -4.43 -6.20
CA PHE A 1084 -3.56 -4.07 -5.56
C PHE A 1084 -4.36 -2.94 -6.23
N HIS A 1085 -3.69 -2.05 -6.98
CA HIS A 1085 -4.35 -0.96 -7.69
C HIS A 1085 -5.16 -1.44 -8.91
N VAL A 1086 -4.77 -2.56 -9.53
CA VAL A 1086 -5.27 -2.93 -10.86
C VAL A 1086 -6.38 -3.98 -10.81
N GLY A 1087 -6.63 -4.64 -9.68
CA GLY A 1087 -7.55 -5.78 -9.59
C GLY A 1087 -8.96 -5.53 -10.14
N LEU A 1088 -9.52 -4.32 -10.01
CA LEU A 1088 -10.85 -4.00 -10.56
C LEU A 1088 -10.82 -3.78 -12.09
N ALA A 1089 -9.68 -3.36 -12.65
CA ALA A 1089 -9.51 -3.16 -14.09
C ALA A 1089 -9.31 -4.47 -14.86
N PHE A 1090 -8.95 -5.56 -14.15
CA PHE A 1090 -8.72 -6.90 -14.68
C PHE A 1090 -9.58 -7.96 -13.95
N PRO A 1091 -10.92 -7.87 -14.03
CA PRO A 1091 -11.81 -8.74 -13.26
C PRO A 1091 -11.85 -10.19 -13.80
N CYS A 1092 -11.42 -10.45 -15.05
CA CYS A 1092 -11.44 -11.79 -15.65
C CYS A 1092 -10.19 -12.61 -15.33
N GLN A 1093 -9.04 -11.97 -15.13
CA GLN A 1093 -7.79 -12.66 -14.80
C GLN A 1093 -7.89 -13.32 -13.43
N HIS A 1094 -7.35 -14.55 -13.32
CA HIS A 1094 -7.41 -15.35 -12.11
C HIS A 1094 -6.28 -14.93 -11.14
N PRO A 1095 -6.59 -14.27 -10.01
CA PRO A 1095 -5.57 -13.98 -9.01
C PRO A 1095 -5.02 -15.30 -8.46
N LEU A 1096 -3.73 -15.36 -8.10
CA LEU A 1096 -3.17 -16.58 -7.50
C LEU A 1096 -3.93 -16.94 -6.21
N ASP A 1097 -4.21 -18.23 -6.04
CA ASP A 1097 -4.85 -18.71 -4.83
C ASP A 1097 -3.84 -19.01 -3.72
N HIS A 1098 -4.31 -19.13 -2.48
CA HIS A 1098 -3.55 -19.77 -1.42
C HIS A 1098 -4.46 -20.63 -0.56
N ARG A 1099 -3.91 -21.70 0.02
CA ARG A 1099 -4.63 -22.59 0.94
C ARG A 1099 -3.66 -23.27 1.89
N ASP A 1100 -4.08 -23.49 3.13
CA ASP A 1100 -3.30 -24.18 4.15
C ASP A 1100 -1.89 -23.59 4.37
N GLY A 1101 -1.77 -22.26 4.19
CA GLY A 1101 -0.53 -21.50 4.32
C GLY A 1101 0.39 -21.49 3.08
N ILE A 1102 0.03 -22.18 2.00
CA ILE A 1102 0.81 -22.21 0.75
C ILE A 1102 0.12 -21.41 -0.36
N ALA A 1103 0.88 -20.56 -1.04
CA ALA A 1103 0.44 -19.83 -2.22
C ALA A 1103 0.65 -20.62 -3.51
N GLN A 1104 -0.24 -20.42 -4.48
CA GLN A 1104 -0.06 -20.87 -5.85
C GLN A 1104 1.02 -20.03 -6.53
N GLN A 1105 1.87 -20.66 -7.35
CA GLN A 1105 2.89 -19.95 -8.09
C GLN A 1105 2.28 -19.15 -9.26
N PRO A 1106 2.47 -17.82 -9.32
CA PRO A 1106 1.98 -17.00 -10.43
C PRO A 1106 2.87 -17.15 -11.67
N ILE A 1107 2.23 -17.10 -12.85
CA ILE A 1107 2.88 -17.08 -14.17
C ILE A 1107 3.00 -15.64 -14.69
N TRP A 1108 2.05 -14.80 -14.30
CA TRP A 1108 1.94 -13.42 -14.76
C TRP A 1108 1.92 -12.46 -13.58
N ARG A 1109 2.40 -11.24 -13.79
CA ARG A 1109 2.17 -10.12 -12.88
C ARG A 1109 1.67 -8.92 -13.68
N ILE A 1110 0.61 -8.29 -13.18
CA ILE A 1110 0.05 -7.07 -13.77
C ILE A 1110 0.28 -5.93 -12.78
N LEU A 1111 1.00 -4.90 -13.21
CA LEU A 1111 1.36 -3.73 -12.42
C LEU A 1111 0.61 -2.49 -12.93
N PRO A 1112 0.30 -1.52 -12.04
CA PRO A 1112 -0.21 -0.21 -12.47
C PRO A 1112 0.91 0.63 -13.10
N ASP A 1113 0.58 1.87 -13.50
CA ASP A 1113 1.54 2.85 -14.00
C ASP A 1113 2.73 3.06 -13.04
N LYS A 1114 3.85 3.58 -13.57
CA LYS A 1114 5.14 3.62 -12.86
C LYS A 1114 5.12 4.30 -11.49
N LEU A 1115 4.26 5.30 -11.28
CA LEU A 1115 4.17 5.97 -9.98
C LEU A 1115 3.44 5.08 -8.96
N ASN A 1116 2.33 4.48 -9.37
CA ASN A 1116 1.54 3.60 -8.50
C ASN A 1116 2.21 2.23 -8.31
N SER A 1117 3.09 1.80 -9.21
CA SER A 1117 3.83 0.55 -9.05
C SER A 1117 4.84 0.65 -7.91
N GLN A 1118 5.48 1.80 -7.71
CA GLN A 1118 6.37 2.04 -6.54
C GLN A 1118 5.61 1.94 -5.21
N VAL A 1119 4.39 2.48 -5.16
CA VAL A 1119 3.51 2.34 -3.99
C VAL A 1119 3.12 0.88 -3.78
N SER A 1120 2.85 0.15 -4.87
CA SER A 1120 2.54 -1.28 -4.82
C SER A 1120 3.73 -2.08 -4.29
N GLU A 1121 4.93 -1.89 -4.84
CA GLU A 1121 6.15 -2.58 -4.40
C GLU A 1121 6.45 -2.39 -2.91
N THR A 1122 6.30 -1.18 -2.39
CA THR A 1122 6.51 -0.90 -0.96
C THR A 1122 5.41 -1.47 -0.07
N TRP A 1123 4.16 -1.55 -0.56
CA TRP A 1123 3.03 -2.05 0.21
C TRP A 1123 2.99 -3.58 0.30
N GLN A 1124 3.14 -4.28 -0.82
CA GLN A 1124 3.13 -5.75 -0.93
C GLN A 1124 4.53 -6.37 -0.94
N GLY A 1125 5.56 -5.58 -0.60
CA GLY A 1125 6.96 -5.96 -0.48
C GLY A 1125 7.27 -6.89 0.70
N SER A 1126 8.55 -7.31 0.79
CA SER A 1126 9.02 -8.22 1.85
C SER A 1126 8.81 -7.66 3.26
N SER A 1127 9.05 -6.36 3.46
CA SER A 1127 8.85 -5.68 4.76
C SER A 1127 7.38 -5.56 5.17
N GLY A 1128 6.47 -5.66 4.21
CA GLY A 1128 5.03 -5.69 4.45
C GLY A 1128 4.48 -7.09 4.73
N GLY A 1129 5.26 -8.16 4.54
CA GLY A 1129 4.74 -9.53 4.55
C GLY A 1129 3.79 -9.83 3.37
N GLY A 1130 4.00 -9.18 2.22
CA GLY A 1130 3.18 -9.36 1.02
C GLY A 1130 3.78 -10.30 -0.04
N PRO A 1131 3.04 -10.62 -1.12
CA PRO A 1131 3.44 -11.63 -2.10
C PRO A 1131 4.77 -11.35 -2.83
N ILE A 1132 5.22 -10.10 -2.90
CA ILE A 1132 6.52 -9.76 -3.52
C ILE A 1132 7.69 -10.36 -2.73
N GLY A 1133 7.55 -10.54 -1.41
CA GLY A 1133 8.62 -11.04 -0.56
C GLY A 1133 8.99 -12.51 -0.77
N TRP A 1134 8.10 -13.33 -1.33
CA TRP A 1134 8.42 -14.70 -1.74
C TRP A 1134 8.52 -14.87 -3.26
N THR A 1135 7.75 -14.12 -4.06
CA THR A 1135 7.83 -14.24 -5.53
C THR A 1135 9.20 -13.85 -6.07
N THR A 1136 9.85 -12.83 -5.51
CA THR A 1136 11.20 -12.40 -5.95
C THR A 1136 12.31 -13.41 -5.60
N LEU A 1137 12.09 -14.24 -4.57
CA LEU A 1137 12.97 -15.35 -4.21
C LEU A 1137 12.75 -16.58 -5.10
N LEU A 1138 11.55 -16.74 -5.66
CA LEU A 1138 11.15 -17.93 -6.41
C LEU A 1138 11.22 -17.75 -7.94
N LEU A 1139 10.96 -16.53 -8.42
CA LEU A 1139 10.66 -16.23 -9.81
C LEU A 1139 11.57 -15.12 -10.35
N LYS A 1140 11.96 -15.26 -11.62
CA LYS A 1140 12.52 -14.21 -12.46
C LYS A 1140 11.37 -13.48 -13.14
N SER A 1141 11.41 -12.15 -13.16
CA SER A 1141 10.47 -11.34 -13.92
C SER A 1141 11.05 -10.91 -15.26
N GLN A 1142 10.21 -10.95 -16.29
CA GLN A 1142 10.50 -10.41 -17.62
C GLN A 1142 9.35 -9.51 -18.05
N THR A 1143 9.62 -8.22 -18.23
CA THR A 1143 8.65 -7.26 -18.76
C THR A 1143 8.36 -7.52 -20.23
N LEU A 1144 7.08 -7.48 -20.62
CA LEU A 1144 6.63 -7.58 -22.01
C LEU A 1144 6.25 -6.19 -22.55
N PRO A 1145 6.48 -5.92 -23.85
CA PRO A 1145 5.91 -4.74 -24.50
C PRO A 1145 4.38 -4.81 -24.50
N THR A 1146 3.76 -3.78 -23.96
CA THR A 1146 2.31 -3.64 -23.95
C THR A 1146 1.90 -2.23 -24.31
N TYR A 1147 0.72 -2.10 -24.92
CA TYR A 1147 0.21 -0.85 -25.47
C TYR A 1147 -1.28 -0.74 -25.22
N LEU A 1148 -1.75 0.44 -24.85
CA LEU A 1148 -3.19 0.68 -24.71
C LEU A 1148 -3.76 1.05 -26.09
N ASN A 1149 -4.69 0.23 -26.58
CA ASN A 1149 -5.29 0.43 -27.88
C ASN A 1149 -5.93 1.83 -27.99
N HIS A 1150 -5.64 2.55 -29.08
CA HIS A 1150 -6.09 3.92 -29.36
C HIS A 1150 -5.58 5.03 -28.41
N ASP A 1151 -4.84 4.74 -27.33
CA ASP A 1151 -4.15 5.72 -26.46
C ASP A 1151 -2.69 5.29 -26.29
N TRP A 1152 -1.97 5.23 -27.42
CA TRP A 1152 -0.68 4.54 -27.57
C TRP A 1152 0.45 5.04 -26.67
N THR A 1153 0.41 6.30 -26.23
CA THR A 1153 1.45 6.90 -25.37
C THR A 1153 1.10 6.85 -23.89
N ARG A 1154 -0.08 6.33 -23.52
CA ARG A 1154 -0.51 6.19 -22.14
C ARG A 1154 0.30 5.12 -21.41
N ASP A 1155 0.87 5.50 -20.28
CA ASP A 1155 1.33 4.54 -19.27
C ASP A 1155 0.11 3.97 -18.55
N TRP A 1156 -0.35 2.79 -19.00
CA TRP A 1156 -1.44 2.07 -18.34
C TRP A 1156 -0.95 1.20 -17.17
N GLY A 1157 0.35 0.87 -17.19
CA GLY A 1157 0.97 -0.12 -16.34
C GLY A 1157 1.88 -1.07 -17.12
N GLU A 1158 2.13 -2.23 -16.53
CA GLU A 1158 3.08 -3.20 -17.06
C GLU A 1158 2.58 -4.64 -16.91
N LEU A 1159 2.86 -5.48 -17.91
CA LEU A 1159 2.71 -6.93 -17.82
C LEU A 1159 4.09 -7.58 -17.73
N GLN A 1160 4.27 -8.44 -16.74
CA GLN A 1160 5.46 -9.25 -16.56
C GLN A 1160 5.14 -10.74 -16.67
N ARG A 1161 5.99 -11.46 -17.39
CA ARG A 1161 6.06 -12.92 -17.33
C ARG A 1161 6.97 -13.34 -16.19
N LEU A 1162 6.51 -14.27 -15.37
CA LEU A 1162 7.25 -14.83 -14.24
C LEU A 1162 7.69 -16.25 -14.58
N THR A 1163 8.98 -16.51 -14.49
CA THR A 1163 9.57 -17.83 -14.74
C THR A 1163 10.36 -18.30 -13.52
N PRO A 1164 10.18 -19.53 -13.03
CA PRO A 1164 10.89 -19.98 -11.85
C PRO A 1164 12.41 -20.05 -12.03
N TYR A 1165 13.16 -19.84 -10.95
CA TYR A 1165 14.61 -20.11 -10.95
C TYR A 1165 14.91 -21.59 -11.15
N ILE A 1166 14.09 -22.45 -10.56
CA ILE A 1166 14.15 -23.91 -10.60
C ILE A 1166 12.74 -24.41 -10.86
N ASP A 1167 12.55 -25.22 -11.90
CA ASP A 1167 11.26 -25.84 -12.20
C ASP A 1167 11.04 -27.05 -11.27
N ALA A 1168 10.12 -26.91 -10.31
CA ALA A 1168 9.81 -27.91 -9.31
C ALA A 1168 8.30 -27.95 -9.00
N PRO A 1169 7.71 -29.14 -8.78
CA PRO A 1169 6.29 -29.26 -8.51
C PRO A 1169 5.92 -28.81 -7.08
N THR A 1170 4.65 -28.48 -6.88
CA THR A 1170 4.06 -28.23 -5.56
C THR A 1170 4.09 -29.51 -4.69
N PRO A 1171 4.38 -29.42 -3.37
CA PRO A 1171 4.35 -30.59 -2.49
C PRO A 1171 2.93 -31.13 -2.29
N GLN A 1172 2.84 -32.43 -2.00
CA GLN A 1172 1.67 -33.02 -1.35
C GLN A 1172 1.75 -32.70 0.15
N LEU A 1173 0.70 -32.08 0.69
CA LEU A 1173 0.63 -31.70 2.10
C LEU A 1173 -0.01 -32.78 2.95
N ALA A 1174 0.54 -33.01 4.14
CA ALA A 1174 -0.16 -33.75 5.18
C ALA A 1174 -1.03 -32.76 5.95
N VAL A 1175 -2.36 -32.83 5.74
CA VAL A 1175 -3.34 -31.95 6.42
C VAL A 1175 -4.14 -32.76 7.43
N ARG A 1176 -4.11 -32.34 8.70
CA ARG A 1176 -4.98 -32.86 9.76
C ARG A 1176 -5.90 -31.76 10.28
N VAL A 1177 -7.12 -32.12 10.64
CA VAL A 1177 -8.11 -31.19 11.20
C VAL A 1177 -8.19 -31.38 12.71
N GLU A 1178 -7.92 -30.32 13.47
CA GLU A 1178 -7.94 -30.34 14.94
C GLU A 1178 -9.04 -29.46 15.50
N THR A 1179 -9.65 -29.89 16.60
CA THR A 1179 -10.60 -29.03 17.33
C THR A 1179 -9.85 -28.23 18.39
N ARG A 1180 -9.81 -26.90 18.25
CA ARG A 1180 -9.09 -25.99 19.16
C ARG A 1180 -10.03 -24.97 19.78
N TRP A 1181 -9.78 -24.64 21.05
CA TRP A 1181 -10.57 -23.65 21.78
C TRP A 1181 -10.14 -22.23 21.39
N GLY A 1182 -11.05 -21.26 21.52
CA GLY A 1182 -10.81 -19.92 20.98
C GLY A 1182 -9.69 -19.11 21.66
N TRP A 1183 -9.22 -19.58 22.82
CA TRP A 1183 -8.10 -18.99 23.58
C TRP A 1183 -6.78 -19.75 23.41
N THR A 1184 -6.75 -20.81 22.59
CA THR A 1184 -5.51 -21.54 22.32
C THR A 1184 -4.62 -20.72 21.39
N GLU A 1185 -3.42 -20.39 21.84
CA GLU A 1185 -2.44 -19.62 21.08
C GLU A 1185 -1.44 -20.56 20.38
N ASP A 1186 -1.03 -20.17 19.18
CA ASP A 1186 0.14 -20.71 18.51
C ASP A 1186 1.34 -19.77 18.72
N THR A 1187 2.53 -20.26 18.42
CA THR A 1187 3.75 -19.46 18.35
C THR A 1187 3.52 -18.17 17.56
N PRO A 1188 3.98 -17.00 18.01
CA PRO A 1188 3.76 -15.75 17.27
C PRO A 1188 4.33 -15.78 15.84
N ILE A 1189 3.64 -15.13 14.91
CA ILE A 1189 4.12 -14.91 13.53
C ILE A 1189 5.38 -14.04 13.57
N ASN A 1190 6.39 -14.41 12.79
CA ASN A 1190 7.64 -13.65 12.68
C ASN A 1190 7.44 -12.43 11.77
N ALA A 1191 6.85 -11.38 12.34
CA ALA A 1191 6.56 -10.11 11.67
C ALA A 1191 7.55 -9.00 12.03
N THR A 1192 8.75 -9.35 12.51
CA THR A 1192 9.78 -8.35 12.82
C THR A 1192 10.49 -7.88 11.55
N PRO A 1193 10.85 -6.59 11.46
CA PRO A 1193 11.67 -6.10 10.35
C PRO A 1193 12.99 -6.90 10.30
N ASP A 1194 13.39 -7.32 9.10
CA ASP A 1194 14.63 -8.06 8.93
C ASP A 1194 15.84 -7.24 9.44
N PRO A 1195 16.61 -7.72 10.42
CA PRO A 1195 17.73 -6.97 11.01
C PRO A 1195 18.82 -6.60 9.99
N SER A 1196 18.84 -7.24 8.82
CA SER A 1196 19.77 -6.97 7.71
C SER A 1196 19.56 -5.60 7.03
N GLY A 1197 18.45 -4.90 7.28
CA GLY A 1197 18.17 -3.57 6.72
C GLY A 1197 18.87 -2.40 7.43
N THR A 1198 19.66 -2.66 8.47
CA THR A 1198 20.29 -1.64 9.34
C THR A 1198 21.82 -1.75 9.44
N HIS A 1199 22.49 -2.33 8.44
CA HIS A 1199 23.96 -2.36 8.37
C HIS A 1199 24.52 -1.78 7.08
#